data_AF-A0A3T1CZT9-F1
#
_entry.id   AF-A0A3T1CZT9-F1
#
_cell.length_a   1.000
_cell.length_b   1.000
_cell.length_c   1.000
_cell.angle_alpha   90.00
_cell.angle_beta   90.00
_cell.angle_gamma   90.00
#
_symmetry.space_group_name_H-M   'P 1'
#
loop_
_entity.id
_entity.type
_entity.pdbx_description
1 polymer ?
#
loop_
_entity_poly.entity_id
_entity_poly.type
_entity_poly.pdbx_seq_one_letter_code
_entity_poly.pdbx_strand_id
1 'polypeptide(L)'
;MKNKIFKQFVSYVMIVSLLFTSVGVAYGASTAVTSDIKGHWAEAQISTWIDNGFIKGYEDGSFKPENQITRAEFFTLINRSFGFTEETAISFSDVKTGTWVYSEVAKAVKAAYITGYEDGTIGASKPITRQEAASIVDRLLGLSSTESATAVFTDSGSIASWAKASVNATVAKGILKGYTDNSFKPNKSITRAEAVATLDRAAAAKVTAYNKAGTYGPATGTETINGDVTINVAGVTLQNLVINGKLLFAAGIGKGDAFLTNVTVKGETTVNGGGANSLHFKDSKLGKIIIRALEQVRLVAEGSTVIELVEASSAAIIQEEGTTGQGFGDIILNKDLPAGSVVVLIGKFGKVSILGDKVKIELPDGTTIDIFQTDTDVTVSGKGKIIKAVLGKDSKTTFENQPTEIVGGTVVPGSGPVTNPSTPTSPVAQKGIVIGTVYTNNFYDESLASVAVSVYAGVQDSGTLVDTVVTDDDGKYSISNVPAGQFYLKFVKEGYMDRTITPANHTVTANATTDASASFMYFNLVRGYLKDTSGNPISSYLVNLYDDSGKSDYDLQTLTADDGSFEFYDVPDSDEVYIYVPSGFYQYYGDEVGPVKADGLTILEPIVLKIEETRLSNLVLSGATLSPAFSPDDWYQTASVPNNVSNTTITSTSMHPNGYVTFDADVINGIAQLNEGNNWIQIYSHSESGNYRTYQVNVYRETTEQADAIAKITLRDESTLVQELNKVTRLGTAVDEFVSQYKIAIANAAPNSLDTSGKIADLVNRINLQEDDNRLASLSLSGVTLNSPFSPDIKQYTATVSNTVTSTKVTATAINEKAEIEFDNDDATFNLKEGRTNEIRVYVYPEYQDETLYTIYVYRQPGQAQLDAIAKIRAATDTASVSRITINDLNTAAGEDIAYSDYLSDYQGELLRYKSRSTLNTADDIAKFINESIR
;
A
#
# COMPACT_ATOMS: atom_id res chain seq x y z
N MET A 1 -73.97 -12.07 57.02
CA MET A 1 -73.01 -13.17 56.75
C MET A 1 -72.44 -13.19 55.32
N LYS A 2 -73.04 -12.53 54.32
CA LYS A 2 -72.53 -12.51 52.92
C LYS A 2 -71.18 -11.79 52.70
N ASN A 3 -70.85 -10.77 53.50
CA ASN A 3 -69.61 -10.00 53.31
C ASN A 3 -68.35 -10.59 53.95
N LYS A 4 -68.46 -11.53 54.91
CA LYS A 4 -67.28 -12.15 55.52
C LYS A 4 -66.78 -13.31 54.66
N ILE A 5 -67.70 -14.10 54.11
CA ILE A 5 -67.41 -15.17 53.15
C ILE A 5 -66.88 -14.57 51.84
N PHE A 6 -67.43 -13.43 51.36
CA PHE A 6 -66.93 -12.77 50.16
C PHE A 6 -65.50 -12.22 50.33
N LYS A 7 -65.17 -11.63 51.49
CA LYS A 7 -63.80 -11.17 51.78
C LYS A 7 -62.81 -12.33 51.95
N GLN A 8 -63.23 -13.44 52.56
CA GLN A 8 -62.42 -14.65 52.64
C GLN A 8 -62.23 -15.28 51.26
N PHE A 9 -63.26 -15.29 50.41
CA PHE A 9 -63.17 -15.77 49.03
C PHE A 9 -62.21 -14.92 48.19
N VAL A 10 -62.29 -13.59 48.29
CA VAL A 10 -61.35 -12.69 47.57
C VAL A 10 -59.92 -12.80 48.12
N SER A 11 -59.73 -12.98 49.43
CA SER A 11 -58.39 -13.25 50.00
C SER A 11 -57.84 -14.61 49.57
N TYR A 12 -58.66 -15.67 49.50
CA TYR A 12 -58.22 -16.97 49.00
C TYR A 12 -57.88 -16.91 47.51
N VAL A 13 -58.67 -16.20 46.69
CA VAL A 13 -58.37 -15.99 45.27
C VAL A 13 -57.08 -15.19 45.08
N MET A 14 -56.83 -14.15 45.89
CA MET A 14 -55.57 -13.40 45.86
C MET A 14 -54.37 -14.23 46.32
N ILE A 15 -54.51 -15.05 47.37
CA ILE A 15 -53.43 -15.92 47.87
C ILE A 15 -53.14 -17.06 46.87
N VAL A 16 -54.16 -17.66 46.26
CA VAL A 16 -53.96 -18.68 45.20
C VAL A 16 -53.35 -18.05 43.94
N SER A 17 -53.72 -16.81 43.59
CA SER A 17 -53.11 -16.09 42.46
C SER A 17 -51.65 -15.72 42.69
N LEU A 18 -51.26 -15.40 43.94
CA LEU A 18 -49.87 -15.12 44.34
C LEU A 18 -49.01 -16.38 44.52
N LEU A 19 -49.61 -17.55 44.75
CA LEU A 19 -48.91 -18.84 44.84
C LEU A 19 -48.67 -19.48 43.47
N PHE A 20 -49.37 -19.05 42.41
CA PHE A 20 -49.12 -19.48 41.02
C PHE A 20 -48.07 -18.65 40.28
N THR A 21 -47.56 -17.56 40.86
CA THR A 21 -46.44 -16.77 40.28
C THR A 21 -45.05 -17.26 40.70
N SER A 22 -44.96 -18.29 41.56
CA SER A 22 -43.68 -18.87 42.01
C SER A 22 -43.40 -20.29 41.51
N VAL A 23 -44.25 -20.86 40.66
CA VAL A 23 -43.78 -21.84 39.68
C VAL A 23 -43.27 -21.01 38.51
N GLY A 24 -42.06 -20.48 38.68
CA GLY A 24 -41.23 -20.29 37.51
C GLY A 24 -41.25 -21.63 36.81
N VAL A 25 -41.98 -21.72 35.70
CA VAL A 25 -41.58 -22.64 34.65
C VAL A 25 -40.17 -22.15 34.35
N ALA A 26 -39.19 -22.79 34.98
CA ALA A 26 -37.90 -22.89 34.40
C ALA A 26 -38.20 -23.51 33.04
N TYR A 27 -38.38 -22.66 32.03
CA TYR A 27 -37.80 -22.95 30.74
C TYR A 27 -36.34 -23.16 31.08
N GLY A 28 -36.01 -24.40 31.46
CA GLY A 28 -34.65 -24.88 31.39
C GLY A 28 -34.30 -24.67 29.94
N ALA A 29 -33.61 -23.56 29.65
CA ALA A 29 -32.82 -23.40 28.45
C ALA A 29 -31.72 -24.47 28.54
N SER A 30 -32.15 -25.69 28.23
CA SER A 30 -31.37 -26.89 28.10
C SER A 30 -32.04 -27.71 26.99
N THR A 31 -32.42 -27.05 25.90
CA THR A 31 -32.39 -27.74 24.61
C THR A 31 -30.91 -27.83 24.27
N ALA A 32 -30.34 -29.01 24.41
CA ALA A 32 -28.99 -29.34 23.99
C ALA A 32 -28.77 -28.79 22.57
N VAL A 33 -28.06 -27.67 22.45
CA VAL A 33 -27.84 -27.06 21.16
C VAL A 33 -26.63 -27.77 20.56
N THR A 34 -26.92 -28.58 19.53
CA THR A 34 -26.01 -28.99 18.45
C THR A 34 -24.94 -30.02 18.81
N SER A 35 -25.37 -31.25 19.11
CA SER A 35 -24.45 -32.40 19.20
C SER A 35 -23.63 -32.63 17.92
N ASP A 36 -24.16 -32.16 16.78
CA ASP A 36 -23.61 -32.34 15.44
C ASP A 36 -22.55 -31.30 15.03
N ILE A 37 -22.29 -30.28 15.86
CA ILE A 37 -21.15 -29.35 15.63
C ILE A 37 -19.95 -29.67 16.52
N LYS A 38 -20.07 -30.60 17.48
CA LYS A 38 -18.97 -30.93 18.39
C LYS A 38 -17.80 -31.54 17.62
N GLY A 39 -16.63 -30.92 17.71
CA GLY A 39 -15.43 -31.30 16.95
C GLY A 39 -15.44 -30.84 15.48
N HIS A 40 -16.46 -30.08 15.07
CA HIS A 40 -16.54 -29.51 13.73
C HIS A 40 -15.62 -28.29 13.61
N TRP A 41 -15.02 -28.06 12.43
CA TRP A 41 -14.07 -26.97 12.22
C TRP A 41 -14.66 -25.56 12.48
N ALA A 42 -15.98 -25.43 12.37
CA ALA A 42 -16.72 -24.18 12.59
C ALA A 42 -17.44 -24.11 13.95
N GLU A 43 -17.18 -25.05 14.88
CA GLU A 43 -17.89 -25.16 16.16
C GLU A 43 -17.91 -23.84 16.95
N ALA A 44 -16.75 -23.20 17.09
CA ALA A 44 -16.60 -21.98 17.87
C ALA A 44 -17.39 -20.81 17.25
N GLN A 45 -17.29 -20.63 15.93
CA GLN A 45 -18.00 -19.57 15.21
C GLN A 45 -19.52 -19.79 15.27
N ILE A 46 -19.96 -21.03 15.05
CA ILE A 46 -21.38 -21.38 15.10
C ILE A 46 -21.95 -21.13 16.51
N SER A 47 -21.24 -21.56 17.56
CA SER A 47 -21.66 -21.34 18.94
C SER A 47 -21.81 -19.86 19.25
N THR A 48 -20.83 -19.05 18.85
CA THR A 48 -20.86 -17.58 19.02
C THR A 48 -22.06 -16.96 18.30
N TRP A 49 -22.36 -17.40 17.08
CA TRP A 49 -23.50 -16.89 16.31
C TRP A 49 -24.86 -17.28 16.89
N ILE A 50 -24.95 -18.44 17.54
CA ILE A 50 -26.13 -18.89 18.26
C ILE A 50 -26.32 -18.03 19.52
N ASP A 51 -25.25 -17.83 20.30
CA ASP A 51 -25.28 -17.04 21.53
C ASP A 51 -25.67 -15.57 21.27
N ASN A 52 -25.19 -15.00 20.15
CA ASN A 52 -25.54 -13.66 19.70
C ASN A 52 -26.96 -13.58 19.07
N GLY A 53 -27.65 -14.71 18.89
CA GLY A 53 -28.98 -14.76 18.31
C GLY A 53 -29.04 -14.52 16.79
N PHE A 54 -27.89 -14.51 16.10
CA PHE A 54 -27.82 -14.31 14.65
C PHE A 54 -28.37 -15.51 13.89
N ILE A 55 -28.13 -16.72 14.40
CA ILE A 55 -28.62 -17.97 13.83
C ILE A 55 -29.25 -18.86 14.90
N LYS A 56 -30.17 -19.73 14.50
CA LYS A 56 -30.79 -20.73 15.36
C LYS A 56 -30.61 -22.13 14.74
N GLY A 57 -30.49 -23.14 15.59
CA GLY A 57 -30.60 -24.55 15.21
C GLY A 57 -32.04 -24.92 14.84
N TYR A 58 -32.22 -26.16 14.38
CA TYR A 58 -33.53 -26.72 14.05
C TYR A 58 -34.29 -27.16 15.30
N GLU A 59 -35.61 -27.32 15.19
CA GLU A 59 -36.48 -27.77 16.28
C GLU A 59 -36.10 -29.17 16.82
N ASP A 60 -35.42 -29.98 15.99
CA ASP A 60 -34.90 -31.30 16.35
C ASP A 60 -33.60 -31.25 17.18
N GLY A 61 -33.08 -30.05 17.49
CA GLY A 61 -31.86 -29.83 18.29
C GLY A 61 -30.55 -29.85 17.50
N SER A 62 -30.58 -30.10 16.19
CA SER A 62 -29.39 -30.12 15.33
C SER A 62 -29.08 -28.76 14.68
N PHE A 63 -27.84 -28.56 14.22
CA PHE A 63 -27.44 -27.37 13.44
C PHE A 63 -27.45 -27.65 11.93
N LYS A 64 -27.08 -28.88 11.55
CA LYS A 64 -26.86 -29.34 10.17
C LYS A 64 -25.80 -28.49 9.45
N PRO A 65 -24.53 -28.47 9.93
CA PRO A 65 -23.48 -27.59 9.41
C PRO A 65 -23.21 -27.76 7.91
N GLU A 66 -23.36 -28.98 7.39
CA GLU A 66 -23.11 -29.33 5.99
C GLU A 66 -24.32 -29.14 5.07
N ASN A 67 -25.49 -28.75 5.60
CA ASN A 67 -26.64 -28.46 4.75
C ASN A 67 -26.41 -27.19 3.94
N GLN A 68 -26.80 -27.23 2.66
CA GLN A 68 -26.81 -26.04 1.80
C GLN A 68 -27.86 -25.04 2.31
N ILE A 69 -27.56 -23.75 2.16
CA ILE A 69 -28.53 -22.68 2.46
C ILE A 69 -29.07 -22.03 1.20
N THR A 70 -30.30 -21.55 1.30
CA THR A 70 -30.94 -20.74 0.26
C THR A 70 -30.43 -19.30 0.28
N ARG A 71 -30.62 -18.58 -0.84
CA ARG A 71 -30.33 -17.13 -0.92
C ARG A 71 -31.09 -16.33 0.14
N ALA A 72 -32.37 -16.64 0.38
CA ALA A 72 -33.17 -15.97 1.42
C ALA A 72 -32.64 -16.21 2.84
N GLU A 73 -32.18 -17.42 3.15
CA GLU A 73 -31.53 -17.70 4.42
C GLU A 73 -30.21 -16.94 4.55
N PHE A 74 -29.42 -16.84 3.48
CA PHE A 74 -28.18 -16.04 3.48
C PHE A 74 -28.46 -14.56 3.75
N PHE A 75 -29.49 -13.98 3.12
CA PHE A 75 -29.93 -12.59 3.40
C PHE A 75 -30.36 -12.43 4.86
N THR A 76 -31.08 -13.41 5.40
CA THR A 76 -31.50 -13.40 6.82
C THR A 76 -30.30 -13.34 7.76
N LEU A 77 -29.24 -14.11 7.46
CA LEU A 77 -28.01 -14.10 8.24
C LEU A 77 -27.32 -12.75 8.15
N ILE A 78 -27.19 -12.17 6.95
CA ILE A 78 -26.61 -10.84 6.74
C ILE A 78 -27.40 -9.78 7.51
N ASN A 79 -28.74 -9.73 7.35
CA ASN A 79 -29.57 -8.74 8.02
C ASN A 79 -29.43 -8.78 9.54
N ARG A 80 -29.33 -9.98 10.12
CA ARG A 80 -29.15 -10.14 11.57
C ARG A 80 -27.74 -9.79 12.03
N SER A 81 -26.71 -10.26 11.33
CA SER A 81 -25.32 -10.04 11.76
C SER A 81 -24.82 -8.61 11.49
N PHE A 82 -25.41 -7.90 10.52
CA PHE A 82 -25.08 -6.52 10.17
C PHE A 82 -26.12 -5.49 10.64
N GLY A 83 -27.20 -5.93 11.30
CA GLY A 83 -28.19 -5.05 11.95
C GLY A 83 -29.15 -4.32 10.99
N PHE A 84 -29.36 -4.84 9.78
CA PHE A 84 -30.30 -4.23 8.83
C PHE A 84 -31.75 -4.51 9.24
N THR A 85 -32.50 -3.43 9.48
CA THR A 85 -33.90 -3.50 9.95
C THR A 85 -34.88 -2.74 9.06
N GLU A 86 -34.41 -1.78 8.26
CA GLU A 86 -35.26 -0.99 7.37
C GLU A 86 -35.67 -1.79 6.13
N GLU A 87 -36.94 -1.64 5.73
CA GLU A 87 -37.50 -2.28 4.54
C GLU A 87 -37.80 -1.25 3.44
N THR A 88 -37.74 -1.69 2.19
CA THR A 88 -38.28 -0.95 1.04
C THR A 88 -39.30 -1.80 0.28
N ALA A 89 -40.20 -1.14 -0.45
CA ALA A 89 -41.11 -1.86 -1.34
C ALA A 89 -40.32 -2.56 -2.46
N ILE A 90 -40.61 -3.83 -2.70
CA ILE A 90 -39.94 -4.67 -3.71
C ILE A 90 -40.97 -5.40 -4.56
N SER A 91 -40.59 -5.72 -5.80
CA SER A 91 -41.47 -6.37 -6.78
C SER A 91 -40.72 -7.45 -7.57
N PHE A 92 -40.32 -8.53 -6.90
CA PHE A 92 -39.75 -9.72 -7.55
C PHE A 92 -40.83 -10.77 -7.79
N SER A 93 -40.84 -11.36 -8.99
CA SER A 93 -41.89 -12.31 -9.40
C SER A 93 -41.90 -13.61 -8.59
N ASP A 94 -40.76 -13.98 -7.99
CA ASP A 94 -40.57 -15.17 -7.15
C ASP A 94 -40.70 -14.89 -5.64
N VAL A 95 -41.07 -13.67 -5.23
CA VAL A 95 -41.21 -13.27 -3.82
C VAL A 95 -42.63 -12.79 -3.54
N LYS A 96 -43.36 -13.51 -2.67
CA LYS A 96 -44.74 -13.15 -2.29
C LYS A 96 -44.77 -12.18 -1.11
N THR A 97 -45.49 -11.07 -1.26
CA THR A 97 -45.75 -10.10 -0.19
C THR A 97 -46.36 -10.76 1.05
N GLY A 98 -45.95 -10.31 2.24
CA GLY A 98 -46.44 -10.82 3.53
C GLY A 98 -45.77 -12.12 4.01
N THR A 99 -44.79 -12.65 3.26
CA THR A 99 -43.96 -13.77 3.71
C THR A 99 -42.70 -13.28 4.43
N TRP A 100 -42.08 -14.13 5.27
CA TRP A 100 -40.80 -13.78 5.90
C TRP A 100 -39.71 -13.48 4.86
N VAL A 101 -39.71 -14.20 3.73
CA VAL A 101 -38.80 -13.99 2.60
C VAL A 101 -38.92 -12.57 2.05
N TYR A 102 -40.15 -12.04 1.92
CA TYR A 102 -40.37 -10.69 1.45
C TYR A 102 -39.69 -9.65 2.34
N SER A 103 -39.84 -9.76 3.66
CA SER A 103 -39.19 -8.85 4.64
C SER A 103 -37.66 -8.91 4.52
N GLU A 104 -37.08 -10.09 4.42
CA GLU A 104 -35.62 -10.23 4.36
C GLU A 104 -35.03 -9.73 3.03
N VAL A 105 -35.72 -9.96 1.91
CA VAL A 105 -35.33 -9.39 0.60
C VAL A 105 -35.53 -7.88 0.58
N ALA A 106 -36.59 -7.35 1.21
CA ALA A 106 -36.86 -5.92 1.29
C ALA A 106 -35.76 -5.18 2.05
N LYS A 107 -35.28 -5.74 3.17
CA LYS A 107 -34.12 -5.22 3.91
C LYS A 107 -32.84 -5.27 3.08
N ALA A 108 -32.64 -6.37 2.37
CA ALA A 108 -31.46 -6.56 1.54
C ALA A 108 -31.36 -5.55 0.39
N VAL A 109 -32.47 -5.27 -0.29
CA VAL A 109 -32.56 -4.24 -1.33
C VAL A 109 -32.38 -2.85 -0.72
N LYS A 110 -33.01 -2.58 0.43
CA LYS A 110 -32.88 -1.30 1.14
C LYS A 110 -31.43 -1.00 1.55
N ALA A 111 -30.71 -2.03 1.98
CA ALA A 111 -29.28 -1.96 2.33
C ALA A 111 -28.34 -2.02 1.11
N ALA A 112 -28.88 -2.08 -0.11
CA ALA A 112 -28.15 -2.04 -1.38
C ALA A 112 -27.10 -3.15 -1.60
N TYR A 113 -27.14 -4.26 -0.86
CA TYR A 113 -26.23 -5.38 -1.08
C TYR A 113 -26.74 -6.41 -2.11
N ILE A 114 -27.99 -6.27 -2.59
CA ILE A 114 -28.56 -7.05 -3.71
C ILE A 114 -29.34 -6.16 -4.70
N THR A 115 -29.41 -6.60 -5.97
CA THR A 115 -30.19 -5.95 -7.04
C THR A 115 -31.20 -6.87 -7.74
N GLY A 116 -31.03 -8.19 -7.62
CA GLY A 116 -31.83 -9.19 -8.34
C GLY A 116 -31.28 -9.55 -9.71
N TYR A 117 -31.92 -10.53 -10.37
CA TYR A 117 -31.57 -10.96 -11.72
C TYR A 117 -32.34 -10.16 -12.77
N GLU A 118 -31.82 -10.14 -14.00
CA GLU A 118 -32.43 -9.42 -15.14
C GLU A 118 -33.84 -9.91 -15.49
N ASP A 119 -34.18 -11.15 -15.15
CA ASP A 119 -35.50 -11.76 -15.38
C ASP A 119 -36.58 -11.29 -14.38
N GLY A 120 -36.24 -10.36 -13.47
CA GLY A 120 -37.16 -9.86 -12.44
C GLY A 120 -37.37 -10.81 -11.27
N THR A 121 -36.52 -11.83 -11.11
CA THR A 121 -36.48 -12.72 -9.95
C THR A 121 -35.30 -12.39 -9.02
N ILE A 122 -35.35 -12.86 -7.77
CA ILE A 122 -34.21 -12.81 -6.84
C ILE A 122 -33.60 -14.19 -6.56
N GLY A 123 -34.28 -15.26 -7.00
CA GLY A 123 -33.91 -16.66 -6.73
C GLY A 123 -34.00 -17.03 -5.25
N ALA A 124 -34.94 -16.45 -4.50
CA ALA A 124 -34.93 -16.50 -3.03
C ALA A 124 -34.82 -17.92 -2.44
N SER A 125 -35.46 -18.91 -3.10
CA SER A 125 -35.48 -20.30 -2.65
C SER A 125 -34.37 -21.17 -3.23
N LYS A 126 -33.52 -20.64 -4.12
CA LYS A 126 -32.40 -21.39 -4.72
C LYS A 126 -31.24 -21.50 -3.72
N PRO A 127 -30.52 -22.63 -3.65
CA PRO A 127 -29.23 -22.70 -2.97
C PRO A 127 -28.29 -21.63 -3.51
N ILE A 128 -27.58 -20.93 -2.62
CA ILE A 128 -26.63 -19.89 -3.03
C ILE A 128 -25.26 -20.50 -3.34
N THR A 129 -24.73 -20.19 -4.53
CA THR A 129 -23.40 -20.60 -4.94
C THR A 129 -22.30 -19.76 -4.29
N ARG A 130 -21.08 -20.29 -4.22
CA ARG A 130 -19.93 -19.59 -3.64
C ARG A 130 -19.60 -18.28 -4.35
N GLN A 131 -19.70 -18.24 -5.68
CA GLN A 131 -19.45 -17.02 -6.45
C GLN A 131 -20.55 -15.95 -6.26
N GLU A 132 -21.80 -16.36 -6.02
CA GLU A 132 -22.87 -15.44 -5.66
C GLU A 132 -22.69 -14.90 -4.24
N ALA A 133 -22.31 -15.75 -3.28
CA ALA A 133 -21.97 -15.32 -1.94
C ALA A 133 -20.81 -14.32 -1.95
N ALA A 134 -19.77 -14.55 -2.76
CA ALA A 134 -18.67 -13.60 -2.95
C ALA A 134 -19.17 -12.25 -3.45
N SER A 135 -20.03 -12.24 -4.47
CA SER A 135 -20.58 -11.01 -5.08
C SER A 135 -21.50 -10.22 -4.15
N ILE A 136 -22.23 -10.92 -3.28
CA ILE A 136 -23.05 -10.29 -2.24
C ILE A 136 -22.17 -9.68 -1.15
N VAL A 137 -21.15 -10.42 -0.67
CA VAL A 137 -20.23 -9.94 0.36
C VAL A 137 -19.38 -8.78 -0.12
N ASP A 138 -18.89 -8.84 -1.36
CA ASP A 138 -18.18 -7.73 -1.99
C ASP A 138 -19.03 -6.46 -2.02
N ARG A 139 -20.28 -6.53 -2.48
CA ARG A 139 -21.20 -5.38 -2.47
C ARG A 139 -21.54 -4.91 -1.07
N LEU A 140 -21.72 -5.84 -0.13
CA LEU A 140 -22.01 -5.55 1.28
C LEU A 140 -20.89 -4.74 1.94
N LEU A 141 -19.63 -5.00 1.55
CA LEU A 141 -18.45 -4.39 2.15
C LEU A 141 -17.81 -3.30 1.29
N GLY A 142 -18.21 -3.18 0.02
CA GLY A 142 -17.65 -2.24 -0.95
C GLY A 142 -16.17 -2.53 -1.28
N LEU A 143 -15.77 -3.79 -1.49
CA LEU A 143 -14.35 -4.16 -1.61
C LEU A 143 -13.72 -3.82 -2.97
N SER A 144 -14.54 -3.65 -4.02
CA SER A 144 -14.15 -3.63 -5.44
C SER A 144 -13.29 -2.42 -5.90
N SER A 145 -12.67 -1.67 -4.97
CA SER A 145 -11.67 -0.63 -5.25
C SER A 145 -10.28 -0.94 -4.69
N THR A 146 -10.01 -2.18 -4.26
CA THR A 146 -8.70 -2.57 -3.69
C THR A 146 -8.13 -3.83 -4.31
N GLU A 147 -6.94 -3.66 -4.90
CA GLU A 147 -5.86 -4.62 -5.21
C GLU A 147 -6.21 -5.99 -5.84
N SER A 148 -5.65 -6.20 -7.03
CA SER A 148 -5.59 -7.46 -7.76
C SER A 148 -5.08 -8.60 -6.87
N ALA A 149 -5.97 -9.55 -6.53
CA ALA A 149 -5.60 -10.74 -5.78
C ALA A 149 -4.81 -11.73 -6.65
N THR A 150 -3.70 -12.19 -6.09
CA THR A 150 -2.68 -13.13 -6.59
C THR A 150 -3.10 -14.61 -6.53
N ALA A 151 -4.36 -14.93 -6.23
CA ALA A 151 -4.81 -16.31 -6.05
C ALA A 151 -5.25 -16.93 -7.39
N VAL A 152 -4.35 -17.66 -8.05
CA VAL A 152 -4.68 -18.47 -9.23
C VAL A 152 -5.32 -19.78 -8.76
N PHE A 153 -6.65 -19.82 -8.74
CA PHE A 153 -7.37 -21.08 -8.52
C PHE A 153 -7.33 -21.95 -9.78
N THR A 154 -7.25 -23.27 -9.60
CA THR A 154 -7.25 -24.25 -10.70
C THR A 154 -8.52 -24.20 -11.55
N ASP A 155 -9.62 -23.69 -11.00
CA ASP A 155 -10.93 -23.53 -11.65
C ASP A 155 -11.31 -22.06 -11.87
N SER A 156 -10.34 -21.15 -11.95
CA SER A 156 -10.58 -19.71 -12.20
C SER A 156 -11.40 -19.45 -13.47
N GLY A 157 -11.23 -20.29 -14.50
CA GLY A 157 -12.02 -20.22 -15.74
C GLY A 157 -13.51 -20.57 -15.57
N SER A 158 -13.87 -21.29 -14.50
CA SER A 158 -15.26 -21.61 -14.16
C SER A 158 -15.96 -20.52 -13.37
N ILE A 159 -15.23 -19.49 -12.93
CA ILE A 159 -15.81 -18.33 -12.25
C ILE A 159 -16.47 -17.44 -13.30
N ALA A 160 -17.76 -17.17 -13.13
CA ALA A 160 -18.48 -16.31 -14.06
C ALA A 160 -17.87 -14.91 -14.11
N SER A 161 -17.81 -14.30 -15.30
CA SER A 161 -17.13 -13.00 -15.50
C SER A 161 -17.61 -11.91 -14.54
N TRP A 162 -18.92 -11.86 -14.24
CA TRP A 162 -19.52 -10.91 -13.29
C TRP A 162 -19.10 -11.13 -11.83
N ALA A 163 -18.63 -12.33 -11.48
CA ALA A 163 -18.24 -12.69 -10.11
C ALA A 163 -16.73 -12.59 -9.88
N LYS A 164 -15.91 -12.56 -10.94
CA LYS A 164 -14.44 -12.64 -10.84
C LYS A 164 -13.86 -11.56 -9.92
N ALA A 165 -14.26 -10.30 -10.11
CA ALA A 165 -13.80 -9.19 -9.28
C ALA A 165 -14.15 -9.41 -7.81
N SER A 166 -15.39 -9.81 -7.53
CA SER A 166 -15.86 -10.06 -6.16
C SER A 166 -15.20 -11.27 -5.51
N VAL A 167 -14.95 -12.35 -6.27
CA VAL A 167 -14.20 -13.51 -5.78
C VAL A 167 -12.78 -13.10 -5.42
N ASN A 168 -12.09 -12.35 -6.29
CA ASN A 168 -10.75 -11.88 -6.03
C ASN A 168 -10.70 -10.98 -4.78
N ALA A 169 -11.60 -10.00 -4.69
CA ALA A 169 -11.65 -9.07 -3.56
C ALA A 169 -11.92 -9.78 -2.23
N THR A 170 -12.89 -10.70 -2.19
CA THR A 170 -13.23 -11.45 -0.97
C THR A 170 -12.15 -12.46 -0.57
N VAL A 171 -11.40 -13.01 -1.53
CA VAL A 171 -10.25 -13.90 -1.27
C VAL A 171 -9.04 -13.11 -0.78
N ALA A 172 -8.73 -11.96 -1.39
CA ALA A 172 -7.66 -11.07 -0.93
C ALA A 172 -7.86 -10.63 0.52
N LYS A 173 -9.10 -10.30 0.90
CA LYS A 173 -9.46 -9.96 2.29
C LYS A 173 -9.55 -11.18 3.22
N GLY A 174 -9.30 -12.39 2.72
CA GLY A 174 -9.34 -13.64 3.49
C GLY A 174 -10.74 -14.03 3.99
N ILE A 175 -11.79 -13.40 3.46
CA ILE A 175 -13.19 -13.62 3.83
C ILE A 175 -13.63 -14.98 3.29
N LEU A 176 -13.43 -15.17 1.98
CA LEU A 176 -13.54 -16.45 1.30
C LEU A 176 -12.14 -17.04 1.09
N LYS A 177 -12.05 -18.36 1.07
CA LYS A 177 -10.80 -19.10 0.87
C LYS A 177 -11.02 -20.22 -0.14
N GLY A 178 -9.98 -20.56 -0.89
CA GLY A 178 -9.95 -21.77 -1.71
C GLY A 178 -9.95 -23.04 -0.87
N TYR A 179 -10.19 -24.17 -1.54
CA TYR A 179 -10.05 -25.50 -0.97
C TYR A 179 -8.59 -25.97 -1.02
N THR A 180 -8.28 -27.05 -0.31
CA THR A 180 -6.93 -27.63 -0.22
C THR A 180 -6.39 -28.13 -1.56
N ASP A 181 -7.26 -28.37 -2.55
CA ASP A 181 -6.94 -28.74 -3.94
C ASP A 181 -6.66 -27.52 -4.83
N ASN A 182 -6.48 -26.34 -4.24
CA ASN A 182 -6.30 -25.04 -4.90
C ASN A 182 -7.46 -24.63 -5.84
N SER A 183 -8.67 -25.15 -5.63
CA SER A 183 -9.87 -24.71 -6.34
C SER A 183 -10.74 -23.76 -5.52
N PHE A 184 -11.52 -22.90 -6.17
CA PHE A 184 -12.52 -22.03 -5.55
C PHE A 184 -13.91 -22.69 -5.48
N LYS A 185 -14.24 -23.55 -6.45
CA LYS A 185 -15.53 -24.21 -6.69
C LYS A 185 -16.68 -23.20 -6.84
N PRO A 186 -16.64 -22.31 -7.85
CA PRO A 186 -17.55 -21.16 -7.97
C PRO A 186 -19.04 -21.53 -7.98
N ASN A 187 -19.39 -22.63 -8.64
CA ASN A 187 -20.77 -23.11 -8.77
C ASN A 187 -21.23 -24.01 -7.61
N LYS A 188 -20.34 -24.36 -6.67
CA LYS A 188 -20.72 -25.16 -5.50
C LYS A 188 -21.58 -24.31 -4.56
N SER A 189 -22.71 -24.84 -4.11
CA SER A 189 -23.52 -24.21 -3.07
C SER A 189 -22.78 -24.14 -1.74
N ILE A 190 -22.90 -23.02 -1.04
CA ILE A 190 -22.29 -22.86 0.29
C ILE A 190 -23.08 -23.62 1.35
N THR A 191 -22.38 -24.24 2.30
CA THR A 191 -23.01 -24.89 3.46
C THR A 191 -23.39 -23.86 4.55
N ARG A 192 -24.25 -24.24 5.51
CA ARG A 192 -24.56 -23.41 6.70
C ARG A 192 -23.31 -23.00 7.46
N ALA A 193 -22.38 -23.93 7.67
CA ALA A 193 -21.13 -23.65 8.36
C ALA A 193 -20.22 -22.72 7.56
N GLU A 194 -20.08 -22.96 6.25
CA GLU A 194 -19.31 -22.07 5.37
C GLU A 194 -19.91 -20.66 5.33
N ALA A 195 -21.25 -20.53 5.33
CA ALA A 195 -21.93 -19.23 5.35
C ALA A 195 -21.68 -18.46 6.64
N VAL A 196 -21.81 -19.12 7.80
CA VAL A 196 -21.48 -18.52 9.10
C VAL A 196 -20.02 -18.06 9.13
N ALA A 197 -19.08 -18.94 8.76
CA ALA A 197 -17.67 -18.59 8.76
C ALA A 197 -17.32 -17.45 7.78
N THR A 198 -17.98 -17.42 6.62
CA THR A 198 -17.79 -16.36 5.62
C THR A 198 -18.32 -15.03 6.14
N LEU A 199 -19.54 -15.00 6.68
CA LEU A 199 -20.14 -13.76 7.17
C LEU A 199 -19.50 -13.27 8.47
N ASP A 200 -18.96 -14.16 9.30
CA ASP A 200 -18.18 -13.81 10.48
C ASP A 200 -16.91 -13.06 10.08
N ARG A 201 -16.17 -13.58 9.10
CA ARG A 201 -15.02 -12.89 8.52
C ARG A 201 -15.42 -11.62 7.77
N ALA A 202 -16.54 -11.62 7.07
CA ALA A 202 -17.05 -10.43 6.37
C ALA A 202 -17.37 -9.30 7.35
N ALA A 203 -18.00 -9.62 8.48
CA ALA A 203 -18.26 -8.66 9.54
C ALA A 203 -16.92 -8.13 10.09
N ALA A 204 -15.97 -9.01 10.41
CA ALA A 204 -14.64 -8.59 10.84
C ALA A 204 -13.90 -7.72 9.81
N ALA A 205 -14.07 -7.99 8.51
CA ALA A 205 -13.42 -7.27 7.42
C ALA A 205 -14.12 -5.95 7.05
N LYS A 206 -15.28 -5.63 7.62
CA LYS A 206 -15.97 -4.37 7.36
C LYS A 206 -15.17 -3.22 7.95
N VAL A 207 -14.62 -2.37 7.09
CA VAL A 207 -14.01 -1.10 7.51
C VAL A 207 -15.08 -0.02 7.50
N THR A 208 -15.38 0.55 8.65
CA THR A 208 -16.24 1.75 8.76
C THR A 208 -15.36 2.99 8.67
N ALA A 209 -15.36 3.65 7.52
CA ALA A 209 -14.57 4.86 7.29
C ALA A 209 -15.41 6.13 7.50
N TYR A 210 -14.95 7.01 8.39
CA TYR A 210 -15.49 8.34 8.62
C TYR A 210 -14.66 9.37 7.87
N ASN A 211 -15.11 9.66 6.65
CA ASN A 211 -14.46 10.59 5.71
C ASN A 211 -15.11 11.97 5.68
N LYS A 212 -16.03 12.25 6.61
CA LYS A 212 -16.71 13.54 6.75
C LYS A 212 -16.76 13.93 8.22
N ALA A 213 -16.44 15.20 8.52
CA ALA A 213 -16.59 15.76 9.85
C ALA A 213 -18.03 15.59 10.36
N GLY A 214 -18.18 15.31 11.65
CA GLY A 214 -19.48 15.07 12.28
C GLY A 214 -19.40 14.15 13.50
N THR A 215 -20.54 13.99 14.17
CA THR A 215 -20.69 13.12 15.34
C THR A 215 -21.40 11.83 14.95
N TYR A 216 -20.81 10.69 15.32
CA TYR A 216 -21.27 9.36 14.94
C TYR A 216 -21.46 8.47 16.18
N GLY A 217 -22.49 7.63 16.13
CA GLY A 217 -22.96 6.82 17.27
C GLY A 217 -24.14 7.48 18.00
N PRO A 218 -24.86 6.72 18.84
CA PRO A 218 -26.13 7.17 19.40
C PRO A 218 -25.93 8.26 20.46
N ALA A 219 -26.91 9.16 20.62
CA ALA A 219 -26.89 10.15 21.71
C ALA A 219 -27.00 9.51 23.10
N THR A 220 -27.66 8.35 23.19
CA THR A 220 -27.89 7.59 24.42
C THR A 220 -27.83 6.10 24.12
N GLY A 221 -27.40 5.29 25.10
CA GLY A 221 -27.23 3.84 24.90
C GLY A 221 -25.85 3.51 24.34
N THR A 222 -25.69 2.32 23.76
CA THR A 222 -24.40 1.91 23.18
C THR A 222 -24.66 1.12 21.90
N GLU A 223 -23.95 1.48 20.84
CA GLU A 223 -23.97 0.77 19.55
C GLU A 223 -22.65 -0.01 19.36
N THR A 224 -22.73 -1.18 18.74
CA THR A 224 -21.54 -2.02 18.49
C THR A 224 -21.19 -2.04 17.01
N ILE A 225 -19.94 -1.69 16.68
CA ILE A 225 -19.35 -1.86 15.35
C ILE A 225 -18.54 -3.16 15.36
N ASN A 226 -19.04 -4.14 14.60
CA ASN A 226 -18.33 -5.39 14.31
C ASN A 226 -17.47 -5.16 13.06
N GLY A 227 -16.20 -4.76 13.26
CA GLY A 227 -15.26 -4.45 12.19
C GLY A 227 -14.24 -3.38 12.58
N ASP A 228 -13.31 -3.11 11.68
CA ASP A 228 -12.32 -2.04 11.83
C ASP A 228 -12.97 -0.67 11.55
N VAL A 229 -12.46 0.37 12.20
CA VAL A 229 -12.93 1.75 12.04
C VAL A 229 -11.77 2.62 11.58
N THR A 230 -12.00 3.51 10.62
CA THR A 230 -11.03 4.52 10.19
C THR A 230 -11.64 5.90 10.31
N ILE A 231 -10.89 6.85 10.88
CA ILE A 231 -11.17 8.28 10.85
C ILE A 231 -10.15 8.90 9.91
N ASN A 232 -10.59 9.48 8.78
CA ASN A 232 -9.69 9.96 7.73
C ASN A 232 -9.74 11.47 7.50
N VAL A 233 -10.61 12.20 8.20
CA VAL A 233 -10.69 13.66 8.12
C VAL A 233 -10.82 14.27 9.50
N ALA A 234 -10.40 15.51 9.64
CA ALA A 234 -10.58 16.28 10.86
C ALA A 234 -12.07 16.54 11.18
N GLY A 235 -12.37 16.80 12.46
CA GLY A 235 -13.70 17.15 12.95
C GLY A 235 -14.64 15.96 13.18
N VAL A 236 -14.12 14.74 13.23
CA VAL A 236 -14.92 13.53 13.52
C VAL A 236 -15.00 13.31 15.03
N THR A 237 -16.20 13.08 15.54
CA THR A 237 -16.47 12.63 16.91
C THR A 237 -17.17 11.28 16.89
N LEU A 238 -16.58 10.26 17.52
CA LEU A 238 -17.25 8.99 17.79
C LEU A 238 -17.78 9.00 19.22
N GLN A 239 -19.04 8.61 19.42
CA GLN A 239 -19.65 8.59 20.74
C GLN A 239 -20.47 7.34 21.03
N ASN A 240 -20.40 6.84 22.27
CA ASN A 240 -21.22 5.74 22.76
C ASN A 240 -21.11 4.45 21.90
N LEU A 241 -19.89 4.11 21.48
CA LEU A 241 -19.61 3.00 20.59
C LEU A 241 -18.76 1.91 21.24
N VAL A 242 -19.02 0.65 20.88
CA VAL A 242 -18.11 -0.48 21.11
C VAL A 242 -17.57 -0.96 19.77
N ILE A 243 -16.28 -0.78 19.54
CA ILE A 243 -15.58 -1.22 18.33
C ILE A 243 -14.91 -2.56 18.65
N ASN A 244 -15.40 -3.63 18.02
CA ASN A 244 -14.83 -4.97 18.20
C ASN A 244 -13.55 -5.19 17.37
N GLY A 245 -13.29 -4.37 16.35
CA GLY A 245 -12.08 -4.38 15.53
C GLY A 245 -11.04 -3.33 15.92
N LYS A 246 -10.13 -3.04 14.99
CA LYS A 246 -9.09 -2.00 15.11
C LYS A 246 -9.66 -0.61 14.87
N LEU A 247 -8.97 0.40 15.37
CA LEU A 247 -9.26 1.81 15.08
C LEU A 247 -8.05 2.47 14.44
N LEU A 248 -8.22 3.15 13.31
CA LEU A 248 -7.18 3.92 12.64
C LEU A 248 -7.55 5.42 12.62
N PHE A 249 -6.68 6.26 13.19
CA PHE A 249 -6.63 7.69 12.89
C PHE A 249 -5.68 7.89 11.71
N ALA A 250 -6.24 8.02 10.51
CA ALA A 250 -5.46 8.04 9.28
C ALA A 250 -4.78 9.40 9.02
N ALA A 251 -3.79 9.41 8.13
CA ALA A 251 -3.01 10.59 7.80
C ALA A 251 -3.86 11.74 7.21
N GLY A 252 -5.01 11.44 6.58
CA GLY A 252 -5.93 12.44 6.02
C GLY A 252 -6.53 13.41 7.04
N ILE A 253 -6.44 13.12 8.35
CA ILE A 253 -6.78 14.07 9.42
C ILE A 253 -5.85 15.30 9.37
N GLY A 254 -4.61 15.13 8.87
CA GLY A 254 -3.61 16.20 8.79
C GLY A 254 -3.30 16.78 10.16
N LYS A 255 -3.40 18.11 10.29
CA LYS A 255 -3.18 18.88 11.53
C LYS A 255 -4.47 19.18 12.32
N GLY A 256 -5.60 18.54 11.97
CA GLY A 256 -6.89 18.79 12.60
C GLY A 256 -7.29 17.76 13.67
N ASP A 257 -8.43 17.99 14.33
CA ASP A 257 -8.80 17.28 15.56
C ASP A 257 -9.74 16.07 15.32
N ALA A 258 -9.72 15.10 16.23
CA ALA A 258 -10.68 13.99 16.27
C ALA A 258 -10.97 13.56 17.71
N PHE A 259 -12.20 13.12 17.97
CA PHE A 259 -12.71 12.93 19.33
C PHE A 259 -13.34 11.54 19.52
N LEU A 260 -13.04 10.87 20.62
CA LEU A 260 -13.76 9.71 21.14
C LEU A 260 -14.44 10.08 22.45
N THR A 261 -15.74 9.84 22.60
CA THR A 261 -16.51 10.10 23.82
C THR A 261 -17.29 8.86 24.24
N ASN A 262 -16.96 8.24 25.37
CA ASN A 262 -17.58 6.98 25.80
C ASN A 262 -17.48 5.87 24.74
N VAL A 263 -16.28 5.68 24.19
CA VAL A 263 -16.00 4.66 23.17
C VAL A 263 -15.13 3.56 23.78
N THR A 264 -15.47 2.29 23.52
CA THR A 264 -14.62 1.13 23.85
C THR A 264 -14.05 0.54 22.57
N VAL A 265 -12.71 0.46 22.46
CA VAL A 265 -12.01 -0.20 21.35
C VAL A 265 -11.39 -1.48 21.87
N LYS A 266 -11.82 -2.64 21.34
CA LYS A 266 -11.27 -3.95 21.73
C LYS A 266 -10.01 -4.33 20.94
N GLY A 267 -9.87 -3.84 19.72
CA GLY A 267 -8.68 -4.03 18.90
C GLY A 267 -7.59 -3.00 19.16
N GLU A 268 -6.53 -3.09 18.37
CA GLU A 268 -5.45 -2.10 18.38
C GLU A 268 -5.91 -0.77 17.78
N THR A 269 -5.43 0.33 18.34
CA THR A 269 -5.62 1.67 17.78
C THR A 269 -4.31 2.16 17.17
N THR A 270 -4.33 2.55 15.90
CA THR A 270 -3.17 3.11 15.20
C THR A 270 -3.38 4.60 14.93
N VAL A 271 -2.36 5.41 15.14
CA VAL A 271 -2.37 6.87 14.94
C VAL A 271 -1.33 7.27 13.90
N ASN A 272 -1.81 7.74 12.75
CA ASN A 272 -1.00 8.22 11.62
C ASN A 272 -1.24 9.71 11.30
N GLY A 273 -2.25 10.35 11.89
CA GLY A 273 -2.60 11.76 11.65
C GLY A 273 -3.21 12.44 12.89
N GLY A 274 -3.34 13.77 12.84
CA GLY A 274 -3.86 14.62 13.91
C GLY A 274 -3.04 15.90 14.12
N GLY A 275 -1.72 15.88 13.98
CA GLY A 275 -0.89 17.04 14.35
C GLY A 275 -0.93 17.39 15.85
N ALA A 276 -0.30 18.49 16.23
CA ALA A 276 0.07 18.79 17.61
C ALA A 276 -1.08 19.18 18.58
N ASN A 277 -2.35 19.20 18.15
CA ASN A 277 -3.48 19.68 18.97
C ASN A 277 -4.72 18.76 19.05
N SER A 278 -4.65 17.49 18.65
CA SER A 278 -5.79 16.89 17.94
C SER A 278 -6.62 15.77 18.55
N LEU A 279 -6.00 14.72 19.10
CA LEU A 279 -6.73 13.47 19.36
C LEU A 279 -7.21 13.43 20.80
N HIS A 280 -8.51 13.52 21.00
CA HIS A 280 -9.14 13.59 22.32
C HIS A 280 -9.89 12.29 22.65
N PHE A 281 -9.62 11.73 23.83
CA PHE A 281 -10.21 10.50 24.34
C PHE A 281 -10.89 10.78 25.68
N LYS A 282 -12.21 10.93 25.65
CA LYS A 282 -13.02 11.23 26.83
C LYS A 282 -13.87 10.03 27.23
N ASP A 283 -13.81 9.66 28.51
CA ASP A 283 -14.57 8.57 29.09
C ASP A 283 -14.46 7.23 28.31
N SER A 284 -13.34 7.01 27.63
CA SER A 284 -13.17 5.95 26.62
C SER A 284 -12.22 4.85 27.10
N LYS A 285 -12.40 3.61 26.62
CA LYS A 285 -11.54 2.46 26.96
C LYS A 285 -10.83 1.93 25.73
N LEU A 286 -9.49 1.95 25.74
CA LEU A 286 -8.66 1.45 24.65
C LEU A 286 -7.60 0.49 25.22
N GLY A 287 -7.30 -0.59 24.49
CA GLY A 287 -6.22 -1.52 24.87
C GLY A 287 -4.86 -0.93 24.54
N LYS A 288 -4.40 -1.16 23.30
CA LYS A 288 -3.10 -0.73 22.80
C LYS A 288 -3.24 0.40 21.76
N ILE A 289 -2.48 1.47 21.91
CA ILE A 289 -2.30 2.54 20.91
C ILE A 289 -0.90 2.44 20.30
N ILE A 290 -0.78 2.48 18.98
CA ILE A 290 0.49 2.62 18.25
C ILE A 290 0.52 3.95 17.52
N ILE A 291 1.57 4.76 17.74
CA ILE A 291 1.76 6.05 17.09
C ILE A 291 2.85 5.92 16.01
N ARG A 292 2.46 6.17 14.75
CA ARG A 292 3.31 6.10 13.54
C ARG A 292 2.99 7.26 12.58
N ALA A 293 2.89 8.47 13.12
CA ALA A 293 2.59 9.66 12.33
C ALA A 293 3.85 10.24 11.70
N LEU A 294 3.71 10.84 10.50
CA LEU A 294 4.80 11.54 9.83
C LEU A 294 5.15 12.87 10.53
N GLU A 295 4.15 13.51 11.13
CA GLU A 295 4.30 14.72 11.93
C GLU A 295 4.00 14.44 13.42
N GLN A 296 4.41 15.34 14.32
CA GLN A 296 4.13 15.21 15.75
C GLN A 296 2.61 15.28 16.02
N VAL A 297 2.09 14.29 16.73
CA VAL A 297 0.66 14.22 17.12
C VAL A 297 0.45 14.46 18.61
N ARG A 298 -0.70 14.99 19.01
CA ARG A 298 -1.11 15.12 20.42
C ARG A 298 -2.29 14.21 20.75
N LEU A 299 -2.13 13.41 21.79
CA LEU A 299 -3.13 12.52 22.35
C LEU A 299 -3.52 13.03 23.74
N VAL A 300 -4.81 13.26 23.96
CA VAL A 300 -5.36 13.81 25.19
C VAL A 300 -6.32 12.79 25.81
N ALA A 301 -6.03 12.30 27.01
CA ALA A 301 -6.95 11.49 27.79
C ALA A 301 -7.71 12.36 28.79
N GLU A 302 -9.02 12.19 28.86
CA GLU A 302 -9.93 12.99 29.69
C GLU A 302 -10.95 12.11 30.41
N GLY A 303 -11.46 12.58 31.56
CA GLY A 303 -12.57 11.92 32.26
C GLY A 303 -12.20 10.50 32.72
N SER A 304 -13.11 9.53 32.59
CA SER A 304 -12.88 8.15 33.03
C SER A 304 -12.07 7.30 32.04
N THR A 305 -11.32 7.93 31.13
CA THR A 305 -10.57 7.22 30.08
C THR A 305 -9.52 6.26 30.67
N VAL A 306 -9.39 5.10 30.02
CA VAL A 306 -8.40 4.05 30.33
C VAL A 306 -7.76 3.59 29.02
N ILE A 307 -6.43 3.75 28.93
CA ILE A 307 -5.60 3.28 27.82
C ILE A 307 -4.54 2.36 28.42
N GLU A 308 -4.54 1.06 28.08
CA GLU A 308 -3.67 0.09 28.76
C GLU A 308 -2.19 0.24 28.37
N LEU A 309 -1.90 0.47 27.09
CA LEU A 309 -0.54 0.57 26.54
C LEU A 309 -0.47 1.59 25.39
N VAL A 310 0.57 2.42 25.38
CA VAL A 310 0.95 3.27 24.24
C VAL A 310 2.34 2.89 23.74
N GLU A 311 2.45 2.59 22.45
CA GLU A 311 3.73 2.41 21.75
C GLU A 311 3.93 3.56 20.76
N ALA A 312 4.91 4.43 21.02
CA ALA A 312 5.24 5.53 20.12
C ALA A 312 6.46 5.18 19.27
N SER A 313 6.26 5.15 17.95
CA SER A 313 7.32 5.03 16.93
C SER A 313 7.58 6.37 16.20
N SER A 314 6.85 7.44 16.53
CA SER A 314 7.08 8.81 16.06
C SER A 314 6.98 9.84 17.20
N ALA A 315 7.41 11.08 16.96
CA ALA A 315 7.27 12.18 17.92
C ALA A 315 5.80 12.38 18.34
N ALA A 316 5.56 12.62 19.62
CA ALA A 316 4.20 12.74 20.16
C ALA A 316 4.12 13.60 21.43
N ILE A 317 2.95 14.17 21.67
CA ILE A 317 2.54 14.80 22.93
C ILE A 317 1.50 13.87 23.55
N ILE A 318 1.76 13.34 24.74
CA ILE A 318 0.84 12.47 25.47
C ILE A 318 0.40 13.23 26.72
N GLN A 319 -0.89 13.55 26.80
CA GLN A 319 -1.43 14.47 27.78
C GLN A 319 -2.65 13.91 28.52
N GLU A 320 -2.62 13.95 29.84
CA GLU A 320 -3.78 13.72 30.69
C GLU A 320 -4.37 15.05 31.14
N GLU A 321 -5.67 15.25 30.88
CA GLU A 321 -6.37 16.48 31.20
C GLU A 321 -7.69 16.16 31.92
N GLY A 322 -7.76 16.47 33.22
CA GLY A 322 -8.97 16.17 34.01
C GLY A 322 -9.32 14.68 34.09
N THR A 323 -8.32 13.80 34.02
CA THR A 323 -8.51 12.35 34.13
C THR A 323 -8.96 11.94 35.54
N THR A 324 -10.01 11.13 35.58
CA THR A 324 -10.52 10.43 36.77
C THR A 324 -10.34 8.92 36.67
N GLY A 325 -10.18 8.41 35.44
CA GLY A 325 -9.74 7.04 35.16
C GLY A 325 -8.23 6.89 35.26
N GLN A 326 -7.70 5.76 34.77
CA GLN A 326 -6.26 5.50 34.72
C GLN A 326 -5.52 6.48 33.80
N GLY A 327 -6.20 7.03 32.79
CA GLY A 327 -5.53 7.81 31.74
C GLY A 327 -4.68 6.89 30.87
N PHE A 328 -3.40 7.24 30.69
CA PHE A 328 -2.44 6.42 29.96
C PHE A 328 -1.72 5.45 30.89
N GLY A 329 -1.78 4.17 30.57
CA GLY A 329 -1.07 3.09 31.26
C GLY A 329 0.42 3.07 30.93
N ASP A 330 0.91 1.91 30.53
CA ASP A 330 2.34 1.78 30.19
C ASP A 330 2.63 2.55 28.89
N ILE A 331 3.73 3.29 28.85
CA ILE A 331 4.20 3.98 27.65
C ILE A 331 5.52 3.36 27.23
N ILE A 332 5.62 2.95 25.97
CA ILE A 332 6.83 2.43 25.34
C ILE A 332 7.21 3.34 24.17
N LEU A 333 8.39 3.93 24.24
CA LEU A 333 8.97 4.66 23.10
C LEU A 333 9.85 3.68 22.34
N ASN A 334 9.40 3.27 21.16
CA ASN A 334 9.96 2.13 20.43
C ASN A 334 11.34 2.45 19.83
N LYS A 335 12.12 1.42 19.48
CA LYS A 335 13.44 1.55 18.83
C LYS A 335 13.36 2.25 17.47
N ASP A 336 12.18 2.21 16.84
CA ASP A 336 11.93 2.82 15.53
C ASP A 336 11.76 4.35 15.62
N LEU A 337 11.71 4.92 16.84
CA LEU A 337 11.66 6.36 17.05
C LEU A 337 12.96 7.01 16.53
N PRO A 338 12.90 7.94 15.57
CA PRO A 338 14.11 8.57 15.03
C PRO A 338 14.93 9.30 16.11
N ALA A 339 16.26 9.21 16.03
CA ALA A 339 17.15 9.89 16.95
C ALA A 339 16.89 11.41 16.96
N GLY A 340 16.82 12.01 18.14
CA GLY A 340 16.50 13.43 18.32
C GLY A 340 15.00 13.74 18.36
N SER A 341 14.12 12.75 18.17
CA SER A 341 12.67 12.92 18.32
C SER A 341 12.32 13.47 19.71
N VAL A 342 11.33 14.37 19.75
CA VAL A 342 10.83 14.97 20.99
C VAL A 342 9.49 14.34 21.36
N VAL A 343 9.41 13.79 22.56
CA VAL A 343 8.18 13.29 23.17
C VAL A 343 7.87 14.12 24.41
N VAL A 344 6.68 14.73 24.44
CA VAL A 344 6.23 15.56 25.58
C VAL A 344 5.22 14.77 26.38
N LEU A 345 5.46 14.63 27.69
CA LEU A 345 4.56 13.92 28.60
C LEU A 345 3.97 14.88 29.63
N ILE A 346 2.64 15.02 29.64
CA ILE A 346 1.90 15.95 30.50
C ILE A 346 0.88 15.15 31.30
N GLY A 347 1.10 14.92 32.59
CA GLY A 347 0.18 14.10 33.39
C GLY A 347 0.85 13.21 34.42
N LYS A 348 0.17 12.13 34.84
CA LYS A 348 0.68 11.19 35.84
C LYS A 348 0.80 9.80 35.24
N PHE A 349 2.03 9.35 35.02
CA PHE A 349 2.30 8.10 34.32
C PHE A 349 2.88 7.04 35.27
N GLY A 350 2.40 5.80 35.14
CA GLY A 350 2.92 4.67 35.91
C GLY A 350 4.31 4.26 35.42
N LYS A 351 4.38 3.61 34.26
CA LYS A 351 5.65 3.14 33.69
C LYS A 351 5.89 3.73 32.30
N VAL A 352 7.06 4.32 32.10
CA VAL A 352 7.54 4.81 30.80
C VAL A 352 8.85 4.09 30.47
N SER A 353 8.86 3.33 29.38
CA SER A 353 10.01 2.56 28.89
C SER A 353 10.51 3.11 27.57
N ILE A 354 11.79 3.41 27.47
CA ILE A 354 12.39 4.03 26.29
C ILE A 354 13.39 3.04 25.68
N LEU A 355 13.08 2.58 24.47
CA LEU A 355 13.87 1.66 23.67
C LEU A 355 14.58 2.37 22.51
N GLY A 356 14.12 3.56 22.11
CA GLY A 356 14.77 4.41 21.10
C GLY A 356 16.04 5.09 21.63
N ASP A 357 17.02 5.32 20.77
CA ASP A 357 18.29 5.97 21.12
C ASP A 357 18.28 7.48 20.83
N LYS A 358 18.88 8.27 21.72
CA LYS A 358 18.98 9.75 21.63
C LYS A 358 17.64 10.46 21.55
N VAL A 359 16.64 9.95 22.26
CA VAL A 359 15.31 10.56 22.36
C VAL A 359 15.34 11.73 23.34
N LYS A 360 14.57 12.78 23.05
CA LYS A 360 14.34 13.90 23.99
C LYS A 360 12.96 13.76 24.62
N ILE A 361 12.92 13.76 25.95
CA ILE A 361 11.70 13.73 26.73
C ILE A 361 11.52 15.08 27.42
N GLU A 362 10.37 15.70 27.22
CA GLU A 362 10.00 16.94 27.90
C GLU A 362 8.93 16.64 28.95
N LEU A 363 9.21 17.01 30.19
CA LEU A 363 8.32 16.84 31.33
C LEU A 363 7.97 18.22 31.91
N PRO A 364 6.89 18.87 31.42
CA PRO A 364 6.44 20.13 31.98
C PRO A 364 6.14 20.07 33.48
N ASP A 365 5.97 21.25 34.08
CA ASP A 365 5.65 21.36 35.50
C ASP A 365 4.33 20.64 35.84
N GLY A 366 4.33 19.91 36.96
CA GLY A 366 3.20 19.08 37.38
C GLY A 366 3.18 17.64 36.83
N THR A 367 4.02 17.29 35.84
CA THR A 367 4.13 15.90 35.35
C THR A 367 4.77 14.99 36.41
N THR A 368 4.26 13.77 36.59
CA THR A 368 4.89 12.74 37.44
C THR A 368 5.03 11.41 36.69
N ILE A 369 6.17 10.75 36.85
CA ILE A 369 6.42 9.38 36.35
C ILE A 369 6.84 8.50 37.52
N ASP A 370 6.14 7.38 37.76
CA ASP A 370 6.51 6.47 38.85
C ASP A 370 7.76 5.65 38.52
N ILE A 371 7.80 5.03 37.33
CA ILE A 371 8.92 4.24 36.83
C ILE A 371 9.32 4.71 35.44
N PHE A 372 10.49 5.32 35.34
CA PHE A 372 11.17 5.62 34.10
C PHE A 372 12.22 4.54 33.84
N GLN A 373 12.21 3.90 32.66
CA GLN A 373 13.14 2.83 32.32
C GLN A 373 13.77 3.05 30.95
N THR A 374 15.09 2.95 30.85
CA THR A 374 15.78 3.02 29.55
C THR A 374 17.10 2.29 29.59
N ASP A 375 17.48 1.66 28.48
CA ASP A 375 18.83 1.12 28.26
C ASP A 375 19.66 1.98 27.30
N THR A 376 19.08 3.07 26.76
CA THR A 376 19.66 3.94 25.73
C THR A 376 20.01 5.32 26.29
N ASP A 377 20.58 6.19 25.45
CA ASP A 377 20.89 7.57 25.83
C ASP A 377 19.64 8.44 25.66
N VAL A 378 19.12 9.01 26.74
CA VAL A 378 17.94 9.88 26.73
C VAL A 378 18.26 11.25 27.32
N THR A 379 17.68 12.32 26.77
CA THR A 379 17.72 13.66 27.38
C THR A 379 16.37 13.98 27.97
N VAL A 380 16.28 14.13 29.29
CA VAL A 380 15.05 14.49 30.00
C VAL A 380 15.14 15.92 30.50
N SER A 381 14.20 16.76 30.05
CA SER A 381 14.13 18.18 30.38
C SER A 381 12.80 18.56 31.03
N GLY A 382 12.75 19.73 31.64
CA GLY A 382 11.57 20.26 32.33
C GLY A 382 11.54 19.97 33.83
N LYS A 383 10.46 20.41 34.47
CA LYS A 383 10.28 20.42 35.93
C LYS A 383 9.54 19.21 36.49
N GLY A 384 9.07 18.30 35.63
CA GLY A 384 8.36 17.10 36.05
C GLY A 384 9.17 16.22 37.00
N LYS A 385 8.46 15.42 37.82
CA LYS A 385 9.06 14.57 38.85
C LYS A 385 9.10 13.11 38.40
N ILE A 386 10.27 12.50 38.45
CA ILE A 386 10.43 11.06 38.30
C ILE A 386 10.65 10.44 39.69
N ILE A 387 9.86 9.43 40.06
CA ILE A 387 10.03 8.72 41.34
C ILE A 387 11.20 7.77 41.23
N LYS A 388 11.17 6.81 40.31
CA LYS A 388 12.24 5.83 40.10
C LYS A 388 12.71 5.81 38.65
N ALA A 389 14.01 5.99 38.44
CA ALA A 389 14.66 5.78 37.16
C ALA A 389 15.50 4.48 37.19
N VAL A 390 15.25 3.60 36.23
CA VAL A 390 16.01 2.36 36.00
C VAL A 390 16.80 2.54 34.70
N LEU A 391 18.12 2.63 34.82
CA LEU A 391 19.01 2.95 33.70
C LEU A 391 19.88 1.74 33.36
N GLY A 392 20.03 1.48 32.06
CA GLY A 392 20.99 0.52 31.53
C GLY A 392 22.40 0.87 31.95
N LYS A 393 23.26 -0.16 32.10
CA LYS A 393 24.62 -0.02 32.64
C LYS A 393 25.45 1.06 31.93
N ASP A 394 25.29 1.17 30.61
CA ASP A 394 26.07 2.07 29.76
C ASP A 394 25.29 3.33 29.32
N SER A 395 24.07 3.52 29.83
CA SER A 395 23.24 4.69 29.53
C SER A 395 23.85 5.97 30.08
N LYS A 396 23.89 7.01 29.25
CA LYS A 396 24.34 8.38 29.57
C LYS A 396 23.16 9.35 29.68
N THR A 397 22.02 8.86 30.16
CA THR A 397 20.82 9.66 30.30
C THR A 397 21.06 10.91 31.17
N THR A 398 20.56 12.05 30.70
CA THR A 398 20.62 13.33 31.42
C THR A 398 19.24 13.72 31.93
N PHE A 399 19.20 14.31 33.12
CA PHE A 399 17.98 14.83 33.73
C PHE A 399 18.19 16.28 34.15
N GLU A 400 17.31 17.17 33.71
CA GLU A 400 17.25 18.55 34.23
C GLU A 400 16.75 18.57 35.67
N ASN A 401 15.66 17.83 35.96
CA ASN A 401 15.19 17.57 37.30
C ASN A 401 15.49 16.13 37.70
N GLN A 402 16.27 15.93 38.78
CA GLN A 402 16.76 14.62 39.16
C GLN A 402 15.63 13.68 39.66
N PRO A 403 15.62 12.39 39.26
CA PRO A 403 14.75 11.37 39.83
C PRO A 403 14.94 11.21 41.35
N THR A 404 13.91 10.74 42.04
CA THR A 404 13.96 10.51 43.50
C THR A 404 14.82 9.28 43.86
N GLU A 405 14.74 8.22 43.05
CA GLU A 405 15.54 7.00 43.12
C GLU A 405 16.13 6.71 41.73
N ILE A 406 17.41 6.33 41.67
CA ILE A 406 18.08 5.90 40.43
C ILE A 406 18.72 4.53 40.67
N VAL A 407 18.49 3.60 39.75
CA VAL A 407 19.05 2.24 39.77
C VAL A 407 19.76 1.97 38.44
N GLY A 408 21.10 1.79 38.47
CA GLY A 408 21.93 1.55 37.28
C GLY A 408 22.42 2.83 36.57
N GLY A 409 23.24 2.66 35.52
CA GLY A 409 23.78 3.73 34.66
C GLY A 409 24.79 4.70 35.28
N THR A 410 25.32 5.63 34.47
CA THR A 410 26.15 6.76 34.93
C THR A 410 25.40 8.07 34.65
N VAL A 411 24.96 8.77 35.69
CA VAL A 411 24.22 10.04 35.55
C VAL A 411 25.18 11.16 35.16
N VAL A 412 24.94 11.81 34.02
CA VAL A 412 25.65 13.04 33.63
C VAL A 412 24.82 14.24 34.10
N PRO A 413 25.37 15.19 34.87
CA PRO A 413 24.63 16.38 35.29
C PRO A 413 24.17 17.20 34.08
N GLY A 414 22.86 17.46 33.99
CA GLY A 414 22.33 18.44 33.04
C GLY A 414 22.85 19.83 33.37
N SER A 415 23.21 20.62 32.36
CA SER A 415 23.59 22.03 32.54
C SER A 415 22.40 22.83 33.07
N GLY A 416 22.36 23.06 34.37
CA GLY A 416 21.22 23.70 35.05
C GLY A 416 21.11 25.21 34.79
N PRO A 417 19.91 25.81 34.96
CA PRO A 417 19.70 27.24 34.95
C PRO A 417 20.01 27.89 36.32
N VAL A 418 20.63 29.07 36.29
CA VAL A 418 21.00 29.88 37.45
C VAL A 418 19.79 30.65 38.00
N THR A 419 19.60 30.62 39.32
CA THR A 419 18.56 31.36 40.06
C THR A 419 18.99 32.79 40.42
N ASN A 420 18.09 33.78 40.29
CA ASN A 420 17.77 34.72 41.39
C ASN A 420 16.48 35.54 41.11
N PRO A 421 15.75 36.01 42.15
CA PRO A 421 14.41 36.56 42.04
C PRO A 421 14.41 38.07 41.82
N SER A 422 13.52 38.54 40.96
CA SER A 422 12.90 39.85 41.08
C SER A 422 11.65 39.87 40.21
N THR A 423 10.52 40.26 40.81
CA THR A 423 9.36 40.75 40.07
C THR A 423 9.75 42.01 39.29
N PRO A 424 9.39 42.11 38.00
CA PRO A 424 8.85 43.36 37.51
C PRO A 424 7.56 43.16 36.70
N THR A 425 6.62 44.05 37.00
CA THR A 425 5.53 44.57 36.19
C THR A 425 5.56 44.26 34.68
N SER A 426 4.38 43.92 34.14
CA SER A 426 4.10 43.77 32.71
C SER A 426 4.83 44.82 31.85
N PRO A 427 5.61 44.41 30.83
CA PRO A 427 6.22 45.35 29.92
C PRO A 427 5.14 45.90 28.98
N VAL A 428 5.08 47.22 28.87
CA VAL A 428 4.44 47.88 27.73
C VAL A 428 5.17 47.37 26.49
N ALA A 429 4.45 46.74 25.55
CA ALA A 429 5.03 46.26 24.31
C ALA A 429 5.64 47.44 23.54
N GLN A 430 6.97 47.57 23.58
CA GLN A 430 7.68 48.57 22.78
C GLN A 430 7.71 48.07 21.34
N LYS A 431 7.29 48.94 20.42
CA LYS A 431 7.11 48.62 19.00
C LYS A 431 8.21 49.29 18.17
N GLY A 432 8.60 48.68 17.06
CA GLY A 432 9.55 49.23 16.08
C GLY A 432 8.95 49.27 14.67
N ILE A 433 9.79 49.61 13.69
CA ILE A 433 9.43 49.70 12.27
C ILE A 433 10.30 48.71 11.50
N VAL A 434 9.69 47.89 10.64
CA VAL A 434 10.40 47.04 9.67
C VAL A 434 10.26 47.69 8.30
N ILE A 435 11.39 47.93 7.63
CA ILE A 435 11.43 48.43 6.25
C ILE A 435 12.19 47.45 5.38
N GLY A 436 12.00 47.50 4.08
CA GLY A 436 12.86 46.80 3.15
C GLY A 436 12.50 47.09 1.71
N THR A 437 13.33 46.61 0.80
CA THR A 437 13.08 46.63 -0.64
C THR A 437 13.10 45.20 -1.17
N VAL A 438 12.19 44.88 -2.09
CA VAL A 438 12.12 43.59 -2.78
C VAL A 438 12.70 43.74 -4.17
N TYR A 439 13.66 42.89 -4.54
CA TYR A 439 14.38 42.94 -5.82
C TYR A 439 14.23 41.64 -6.62
N THR A 440 14.36 41.68 -7.95
CA THR A 440 14.57 40.47 -8.78
C THR A 440 16.01 39.95 -8.60
N ASN A 441 16.26 38.64 -8.73
CA ASN A 441 17.59 38.03 -8.46
C ASN A 441 18.59 38.07 -9.63
N ASN A 442 18.25 38.68 -10.78
CA ASN A 442 19.22 38.91 -11.86
C ASN A 442 20.02 40.17 -11.53
N PHE A 443 21.17 40.02 -10.88
CA PHE A 443 22.13 41.11 -10.61
C PHE A 443 21.48 42.41 -10.07
N TYR A 444 20.81 42.33 -8.91
CA TYR A 444 20.49 43.45 -7.99
C TYR A 444 19.84 44.75 -8.50
N ASP A 445 19.34 44.88 -9.74
CA ASP A 445 19.00 46.21 -10.29
C ASP A 445 17.51 46.48 -10.65
N GLU A 446 16.57 45.53 -10.46
CA GLU A 446 15.13 45.82 -10.64
C GLU A 446 14.29 45.59 -9.38
N SER A 447 13.58 46.64 -8.98
CA SER A 447 12.71 46.61 -7.80
C SER A 447 11.33 46.05 -8.14
N LEU A 448 10.76 45.27 -7.22
CA LEU A 448 9.59 44.45 -7.47
C LEU A 448 8.35 45.07 -6.81
N ALA A 449 7.53 45.73 -7.60
CA ALA A 449 6.28 46.33 -7.15
C ALA A 449 5.17 45.30 -6.93
N SER A 450 4.17 45.68 -6.13
CA SER A 450 2.95 44.88 -5.88
C SER A 450 3.17 43.53 -5.21
N VAL A 451 4.25 43.36 -4.43
CA VAL A 451 4.46 42.16 -3.60
C VAL A 451 3.74 42.34 -2.28
N ALA A 452 2.87 41.40 -1.90
CA ALA A 452 2.29 41.37 -0.57
C ALA A 452 3.32 40.86 0.44
N VAL A 453 3.76 41.74 1.35
CA VAL A 453 4.74 41.48 2.40
C VAL A 453 4.03 41.44 3.75
N SER A 454 4.02 40.29 4.39
CA SER A 454 3.42 40.05 5.70
C SER A 454 4.50 39.90 6.78
N VAL A 455 4.43 40.68 7.85
CA VAL A 455 5.30 40.52 9.04
C VAL A 455 4.60 39.68 10.09
N TYR A 456 5.29 38.67 10.60
CA TYR A 456 4.84 37.86 11.72
C TYR A 456 5.80 38.02 12.90
N ALA A 457 5.28 38.35 14.08
CA ALA A 457 6.07 38.43 15.32
C ALA A 457 6.19 37.03 15.94
N GLY A 458 7.42 36.57 16.17
CA GLY A 458 7.75 35.23 16.66
C GLY A 458 8.67 34.47 15.71
N VAL A 459 8.84 33.17 15.96
CA VAL A 459 9.59 32.25 15.09
C VAL A 459 8.68 31.70 13.99
N GLN A 460 9.27 31.31 12.86
CA GLN A 460 8.55 30.77 11.71
C GLN A 460 7.59 29.64 12.13
N ASP A 461 6.39 29.62 11.55
CA ASP A 461 5.31 28.64 11.78
C ASP A 461 4.61 28.69 13.16
N SER A 462 5.01 29.61 14.05
CA SER A 462 4.34 29.88 15.33
C SER A 462 4.10 31.37 15.63
N GLY A 463 4.50 32.26 14.70
CA GLY A 463 4.39 33.70 14.87
C GLY A 463 2.97 34.23 14.64
N THR A 464 2.66 35.36 15.29
CA THR A 464 1.38 36.07 15.10
C THR A 464 1.53 37.11 14.00
N LEU A 465 0.60 37.12 13.03
CA LEU A 465 0.57 38.14 11.99
C LEU A 465 0.46 39.53 12.62
N VAL A 466 1.38 40.42 12.28
CA VAL A 466 1.40 41.82 12.72
C VAL A 466 0.65 42.67 11.71
N ASP A 467 1.07 42.62 10.45
CA ASP A 467 0.47 43.39 9.36
C ASP A 467 0.92 42.83 8.00
N THR A 468 0.17 43.18 6.95
CA THR A 468 0.51 42.89 5.56
C THR A 468 0.44 44.18 4.75
N VAL A 469 1.53 44.53 4.08
CA VAL A 469 1.60 45.68 3.17
C VAL A 469 1.97 45.21 1.77
N VAL A 470 1.81 46.10 0.81
CA VAL A 470 2.19 45.85 -0.59
C VAL A 470 3.37 46.76 -0.92
N THR A 471 4.36 46.25 -1.65
CA THR A 471 5.50 47.06 -2.10
C THR A 471 5.05 48.16 -3.06
N ASP A 472 5.67 49.34 -2.95
CA ASP A 472 5.47 50.45 -3.89
C ASP A 472 6.13 50.21 -5.26
N ASP A 473 6.03 51.18 -6.16
CA ASP A 473 6.59 51.10 -7.52
C ASP A 473 8.12 50.94 -7.53
N ASP A 474 8.81 51.36 -6.45
CA ASP A 474 10.24 51.18 -6.22
C ASP A 474 10.55 49.90 -5.42
N GLY A 475 9.57 48.98 -5.28
CA GLY A 475 9.70 47.72 -4.56
C GLY A 475 9.88 47.86 -3.04
N LYS A 476 9.66 49.04 -2.46
CA LYS A 476 9.86 49.31 -1.03
C LYS A 476 8.61 49.01 -0.23
N TYR A 477 8.81 48.56 1.00
CA TYR A 477 7.74 48.37 1.97
C TYR A 477 8.14 48.91 3.35
N SER A 478 7.14 49.30 4.13
CA SER A 478 7.31 49.71 5.53
C SER A 478 6.14 49.24 6.36
N ILE A 479 6.44 48.49 7.43
CA ILE A 479 5.46 47.99 8.39
C ILE A 479 5.82 48.57 9.76
N SER A 480 4.91 49.39 10.28
CA SER A 480 5.03 50.00 11.60
C SER A 480 4.44 49.10 12.67
N ASN A 481 4.68 49.45 13.95
CA ASN A 481 4.06 48.80 15.10
C ASN A 481 4.47 47.33 15.35
N VAL A 482 5.61 46.89 14.80
CA VAL A 482 6.10 45.52 15.00
C VAL A 482 6.59 45.34 16.43
N PRO A 483 6.08 44.37 17.22
CA PRO A 483 6.55 44.12 18.58
C PRO A 483 8.05 43.87 18.64
N ALA A 484 8.73 44.42 19.65
CA ALA A 484 10.14 44.11 19.88
C ALA A 484 10.33 42.61 20.16
N GLY A 485 11.25 41.98 19.43
CA GLY A 485 11.44 40.52 19.43
C GLY A 485 11.78 39.99 18.05
N GLN A 486 11.85 38.66 17.94
CA GLN A 486 12.07 38.01 16.65
C GLN A 486 10.86 38.17 15.74
N PHE A 487 11.08 38.28 14.44
CA PHE A 487 10.03 38.28 13.43
C PHE A 487 10.49 37.55 12.17
N TYR A 488 9.53 37.14 11.34
CA TYR A 488 9.77 36.64 10.00
C TYR A 488 8.82 37.31 9.00
N LEU A 489 9.17 37.23 7.72
CA LEU A 489 8.43 37.88 6.63
C LEU A 489 7.92 36.84 5.64
N LYS A 490 6.67 36.97 5.20
CA LYS A 490 6.12 36.20 4.08
C LYS A 490 5.83 37.13 2.91
N PHE A 491 6.31 36.77 1.73
CA PHE A 491 6.16 37.48 0.46
C PHE A 491 5.29 36.64 -0.46
N VAL A 492 4.24 37.26 -1.00
CA VAL A 492 3.29 36.63 -1.91
C VAL A 492 3.13 37.56 -3.12
N LYS A 493 3.32 37.03 -4.34
CA LYS A 493 3.02 37.73 -5.59
C LYS A 493 2.45 36.73 -6.59
N GLU A 494 1.36 37.10 -7.23
CA GLU A 494 0.75 36.29 -8.27
C GLU A 494 1.74 36.08 -9.44
N GLY A 495 1.82 34.83 -9.92
CA GLY A 495 2.78 34.42 -10.95
C GLY A 495 4.20 34.10 -10.43
N TYR A 496 4.39 34.10 -9.11
CA TYR A 496 5.65 33.76 -8.47
C TYR A 496 5.42 32.82 -7.28
N MET A 497 6.44 32.03 -6.91
CA MET A 497 6.38 31.21 -5.70
C MET A 497 6.37 32.05 -4.42
N ASP A 498 5.54 31.65 -3.46
CA ASP A 498 5.50 32.22 -2.12
C ASP A 498 6.88 32.07 -1.45
N ARG A 499 7.38 33.14 -0.84
CA ARG A 499 8.66 33.11 -0.12
C ARG A 499 8.48 33.50 1.33
N THR A 500 9.08 32.73 2.23
CA THR A 500 9.23 33.14 3.63
C THR A 500 10.69 33.44 3.89
N ILE A 501 10.99 34.64 4.38
CA ILE A 501 12.34 34.99 4.81
C ILE A 501 12.43 34.76 6.30
N THR A 502 13.26 33.77 6.64
CA THR A 502 13.68 33.51 8.02
C THR A 502 15.19 33.55 8.08
N PRO A 503 15.79 34.73 8.26
CA PRO A 503 17.20 34.84 8.54
C PRO A 503 17.29 34.57 10.04
N ALA A 504 18.14 33.64 10.43
CA ALA A 504 18.44 33.41 11.83
C ALA A 504 18.76 34.77 12.52
N ASN A 505 17.80 35.27 13.30
CA ASN A 505 17.90 36.41 14.23
C ASN A 505 17.70 37.86 13.71
N HIS A 506 16.67 38.16 12.91
CA HIS A 506 16.19 39.55 12.90
C HIS A 506 15.39 39.86 14.17
N THR A 507 15.85 40.84 14.93
CA THR A 507 15.17 41.30 16.14
C THR A 507 14.73 42.74 15.92
N VAL A 508 13.44 43.03 16.05
CA VAL A 508 13.00 44.42 16.14
C VAL A 508 13.45 44.94 17.50
N THR A 509 14.32 45.94 17.50
CA THR A 509 14.69 46.65 18.72
C THR A 509 13.63 47.72 18.99
N ALA A 510 13.25 47.88 20.25
CA ALA A 510 12.28 48.87 20.67
C ALA A 510 12.60 50.28 20.14
N ASN A 511 11.62 50.94 19.51
CA ASN A 511 11.76 52.28 18.92
C ASN A 511 12.86 52.43 17.86
N ALA A 512 13.28 51.33 17.22
CA ALA A 512 14.25 51.33 16.13
C ALA A 512 13.61 50.92 14.79
N THR A 513 14.28 51.29 13.71
CA THR A 513 13.97 50.83 12.35
C THR A 513 14.90 49.68 11.98
N THR A 514 14.32 48.55 11.58
CA THR A 514 15.05 47.36 11.10
C THR A 514 14.87 47.24 9.59
N ASP A 515 15.97 47.21 8.84
CA ASP A 515 15.97 46.92 7.41
C ASP A 515 16.02 45.40 7.18
N ALA A 516 15.05 44.89 6.42
CA ALA A 516 14.88 43.51 6.02
C ALA A 516 14.66 43.41 4.49
N SER A 517 15.47 44.13 3.73
CA SER A 517 15.50 44.03 2.27
C SER A 517 15.86 42.63 1.79
N ALA A 518 15.29 42.22 0.66
CA ALA A 518 15.37 40.85 0.17
C ALA A 518 15.45 40.78 -1.35
N SER A 519 16.37 39.97 -1.87
CA SER A 519 16.29 39.50 -3.25
C SER A 519 15.24 38.41 -3.36
N PHE A 520 14.48 38.38 -4.44
CA PHE A 520 13.41 37.45 -4.77
C PHE A 520 13.91 36.52 -5.88
N MET A 521 14.05 35.21 -5.62
CA MET A 521 14.53 34.25 -6.62
C MET A 521 13.36 33.78 -7.50
N TYR A 522 13.63 33.69 -8.81
CA TYR A 522 12.74 33.16 -9.83
C TYR A 522 12.40 31.70 -9.59
N PHE A 523 11.15 31.35 -9.90
CA PHE A 523 10.68 30.00 -10.21
C PHE A 523 9.45 30.18 -11.11
N ASN A 524 9.64 30.12 -12.43
CA ASN A 524 8.53 30.30 -13.37
C ASN A 524 7.56 29.11 -13.22
N LEU A 525 6.26 29.37 -13.39
CA LEU A 525 5.20 28.37 -13.29
C LEU A 525 4.64 28.09 -14.68
N VAL A 526 4.71 26.84 -15.12
CA VAL A 526 4.07 26.37 -16.34
C VAL A 526 2.88 25.48 -15.95
N ARG A 527 1.67 25.84 -16.39
CA ARG A 527 0.42 25.09 -16.12
C ARG A 527 -0.28 24.71 -17.41
N GLY A 528 -0.81 23.50 -17.47
CA GLY A 528 -1.64 23.04 -18.60
C GLY A 528 -2.75 22.09 -18.18
N TYR A 529 -3.47 21.57 -19.19
CA TYR A 529 -4.53 20.58 -19.03
C TYR A 529 -4.39 19.47 -20.06
N LEU A 530 -4.62 18.23 -19.63
CA LEU A 530 -4.66 17.05 -20.49
C LEU A 530 -6.10 16.54 -20.62
N LYS A 531 -6.56 16.37 -21.86
CA LYS A 531 -7.93 15.92 -22.18
C LYS A 531 -7.95 14.84 -23.25
N ASP A 532 -9.03 14.06 -23.29
CA ASP A 532 -9.33 13.18 -24.42
C ASP A 532 -10.01 13.93 -25.57
N THR A 533 -10.17 13.27 -26.72
CA THR A 533 -10.93 13.80 -27.89
C THR A 533 -12.38 14.19 -27.62
N SER A 534 -12.98 13.70 -26.54
CA SER A 534 -14.34 14.03 -26.11
C SER A 534 -14.36 15.21 -25.13
N GLY A 535 -13.20 15.75 -24.75
CA GLY A 535 -13.02 16.87 -23.84
C GLY A 535 -13.01 16.48 -22.35
N ASN A 536 -12.96 15.19 -22.03
CA ASN A 536 -12.87 14.73 -20.64
C ASN A 536 -11.43 14.86 -20.12
N PRO A 537 -11.24 15.20 -18.83
CA PRO A 537 -9.91 15.28 -18.24
C PRO A 537 -9.24 13.91 -18.13
N ILE A 538 -7.92 13.87 -18.29
CA ILE A 538 -7.10 12.67 -18.11
C ILE A 538 -6.26 12.83 -16.84
N SER A 539 -6.55 12.04 -15.82
CA SER A 539 -5.91 12.10 -14.49
C SER A 539 -4.77 11.10 -14.32
N SER A 540 -3.86 11.38 -13.37
CA SER A 540 -2.71 10.55 -13.01
C SER A 540 -1.79 10.17 -14.19
N TYR A 541 -1.74 11.03 -15.22
CA TYR A 541 -0.92 10.81 -16.41
C TYR A 541 0.38 11.59 -16.31
N LEU A 542 1.49 10.97 -16.71
CA LEU A 542 2.82 11.57 -16.65
C LEU A 542 2.99 12.64 -17.73
N VAL A 543 3.47 13.82 -17.32
CA VAL A 543 3.83 14.94 -18.19
C VAL A 543 5.26 15.35 -17.87
N ASN A 544 6.08 15.51 -18.89
CA ASN A 544 7.49 15.90 -18.77
C ASN A 544 7.70 17.29 -19.38
N LEU A 545 8.62 18.07 -18.82
CA LEU A 545 9.08 19.35 -19.35
C LEU A 545 10.60 19.32 -19.49
N TYR A 546 11.11 19.68 -20.67
CA TYR A 546 12.54 19.74 -20.98
C TYR A 546 12.92 20.99 -21.79
N ASP A 547 14.22 21.27 -21.80
CA ASP A 547 14.88 22.36 -22.56
C ASP A 547 15.60 21.78 -23.79
N ASP A 548 15.47 22.40 -24.97
CA ASP A 548 16.10 21.98 -26.24
C ASP A 548 17.57 22.44 -26.37
N SER A 549 18.18 22.90 -25.27
CA SER A 549 19.60 23.30 -25.25
C SER A 549 20.60 22.15 -25.47
N GLY A 550 20.13 20.91 -25.68
CA GLY A 550 20.97 19.72 -25.94
C GLY A 550 21.78 19.25 -24.74
N LYS A 551 21.44 19.72 -23.53
CA LYS A 551 21.99 19.28 -22.23
C LYS A 551 20.88 18.64 -21.40
N SER A 552 21.10 17.43 -20.93
CA SER A 552 20.13 16.60 -20.18
C SER A 552 19.84 17.06 -18.75
N ASP A 553 20.03 18.34 -18.41
CA ASP A 553 20.05 18.80 -17.01
C ASP A 553 18.69 19.28 -16.46
N TYR A 554 17.64 19.38 -17.28
CA TYR A 554 16.31 19.84 -16.85
C TYR A 554 15.19 18.88 -17.30
N ASP A 555 15.05 17.76 -16.60
CA ASP A 555 13.89 16.85 -16.74
C ASP A 555 12.94 17.05 -15.56
N LEU A 556 11.97 17.97 -15.68
CA LEU A 556 10.89 18.10 -14.71
C LEU A 556 9.75 17.17 -15.09
N GLN A 557 9.18 16.49 -14.09
CA GLN A 557 8.07 15.54 -14.29
C GLN A 557 6.95 15.81 -13.29
N THR A 558 5.72 15.69 -13.75
CA THR A 558 4.54 15.84 -12.90
C THR A 558 3.43 14.91 -13.37
N LEU A 559 2.46 14.64 -12.50
CA LEU A 559 1.26 13.87 -12.82
C LEU A 559 0.07 14.82 -12.94
N THR A 560 -0.85 14.53 -13.86
CA THR A 560 -2.12 15.27 -13.94
C THR A 560 -3.01 14.98 -12.72
N ALA A 561 -3.70 16.01 -12.22
CA ALA A 561 -4.73 15.88 -11.19
C ALA A 561 -6.03 15.27 -11.76
N ASP A 562 -7.02 15.02 -10.89
CA ASP A 562 -8.32 14.42 -11.27
C ASP A 562 -9.09 15.23 -12.33
N ASP A 563 -8.85 16.53 -12.40
CA ASP A 563 -9.43 17.45 -13.40
C ASP A 563 -8.56 17.62 -14.65
N GLY A 564 -7.51 16.81 -14.78
CA GLY A 564 -6.58 16.80 -15.91
C GLY A 564 -5.56 17.94 -15.89
N SER A 565 -5.56 18.79 -14.86
CA SER A 565 -4.58 19.88 -14.73
C SER A 565 -3.20 19.35 -14.35
N PHE A 566 -2.15 20.03 -14.80
CA PHE A 566 -0.77 19.77 -14.38
C PHE A 566 0.02 21.07 -14.22
N GLU A 567 1.02 21.05 -13.34
CA GLU A 567 1.85 22.21 -13.00
C GLU A 567 3.32 21.81 -12.87
N PHE A 568 4.20 22.62 -13.45
CA PHE A 568 5.64 22.58 -13.25
C PHE A 568 6.07 23.84 -12.49
N TYR A 569 6.70 23.62 -11.34
CA TYR A 569 7.33 24.67 -10.55
C TYR A 569 8.81 24.75 -10.91
N ASP A 570 9.43 25.86 -10.54
CA ASP A 570 10.87 26.08 -10.67
C ASP A 570 11.41 26.03 -12.12
N VAL A 571 10.58 26.39 -13.10
CA VAL A 571 11.00 26.40 -14.51
C VAL A 571 11.99 27.55 -14.74
N PRO A 572 13.19 27.30 -15.29
CA PRO A 572 14.14 28.36 -15.63
C PRO A 572 13.55 29.37 -16.62
N ASP A 573 14.01 30.62 -16.58
CA ASP A 573 13.72 31.58 -17.66
C ASP A 573 14.55 31.14 -18.88
N SER A 574 13.89 30.37 -19.76
CA SER A 574 14.43 29.89 -21.02
C SER A 574 13.57 30.40 -22.17
N ASP A 575 14.22 30.71 -23.28
CA ASP A 575 13.54 31.15 -24.51
C ASP A 575 12.71 30.02 -25.14
N GLU A 576 13.05 28.74 -24.88
CA GLU A 576 12.38 27.58 -25.47
C GLU A 576 12.29 26.39 -24.48
N VAL A 577 11.10 26.12 -23.93
CA VAL A 577 10.81 24.85 -23.23
C VAL A 577 9.79 24.03 -24.01
N TYR A 578 9.88 22.71 -23.85
CA TYR A 578 9.07 21.72 -24.54
C TYR A 578 8.43 20.77 -23.54
N ILE A 579 7.18 20.41 -23.82
CA ILE A 579 6.41 19.50 -22.97
C ILE A 579 6.15 18.22 -23.72
N TYR A 580 6.45 17.11 -23.09
CA TYR A 580 6.25 15.79 -23.67
C TYR A 580 5.36 14.92 -22.81
N VAL A 581 4.41 14.28 -23.47
CA VAL A 581 3.46 13.36 -22.88
C VAL A 581 3.81 11.95 -23.41
N PRO A 582 4.33 11.03 -22.57
CA PRO A 582 4.76 9.70 -23.01
C PRO A 582 3.64 8.91 -23.69
N SER A 583 3.98 8.19 -24.76
CA SER A 583 3.01 7.36 -25.49
C SER A 583 2.63 6.09 -24.70
N GLY A 584 1.35 5.97 -24.37
CA GLY A 584 0.72 4.80 -23.74
C GLY A 584 -0.41 4.24 -24.62
N PHE A 585 -1.54 3.81 -24.03
CA PHE A 585 -2.77 3.34 -24.74
C PHE A 585 -3.38 4.37 -25.72
N TYR A 586 -2.83 5.58 -25.78
CA TYR A 586 -3.16 6.67 -26.68
C TYR A 586 -1.94 6.89 -27.57
N GLN A 587 -2.05 6.65 -28.88
CA GLN A 587 -0.98 6.95 -29.83
C GLN A 587 -1.49 7.76 -31.03
N TYR A 588 -1.05 9.01 -31.07
CA TYR A 588 -0.43 9.60 -32.26
C TYR A 588 0.91 10.19 -31.76
N TYR A 589 1.90 10.31 -32.64
CA TYR A 589 3.25 10.78 -32.33
C TYR A 589 3.31 11.85 -31.23
N GLY A 590 4.22 11.70 -30.27
CA GLY A 590 4.36 12.54 -29.08
C GLY A 590 4.09 14.00 -29.37
N ASP A 591 3.05 14.53 -28.74
CA ASP A 591 2.79 15.96 -28.76
C ASP A 591 3.84 16.62 -27.88
N GLU A 592 5.01 16.83 -28.46
CA GLU A 592 5.94 17.84 -28.02
C GLU A 592 5.24 19.19 -28.19
N VAL A 593 4.73 19.73 -27.08
CA VAL A 593 4.10 21.06 -27.05
C VAL A 593 5.20 22.06 -26.74
N GLY A 594 5.67 22.76 -27.77
CA GLY A 594 6.72 23.77 -27.67
C GLY A 594 7.14 24.32 -29.05
N PRO A 595 8.10 25.27 -29.07
CA PRO A 595 8.68 25.91 -27.91
C PRO A 595 7.70 26.90 -27.25
N VAL A 596 7.64 26.90 -25.92
CA VAL A 596 6.93 27.90 -25.11
C VAL A 596 7.94 28.68 -24.28
N LYS A 597 7.79 30.00 -24.18
CA LYS A 597 8.63 30.83 -23.32
C LYS A 597 8.10 30.79 -21.88
N ALA A 598 8.94 30.39 -20.92
CA ALA A 598 8.58 30.35 -19.50
C ALA A 598 9.02 31.63 -18.78
N ASP A 599 8.13 32.63 -18.71
CA ASP A 599 8.36 33.90 -17.99
C ASP A 599 7.16 34.19 -17.06
N GLY A 600 7.37 34.10 -15.75
CA GLY A 600 6.31 34.23 -14.74
C GLY A 600 5.29 33.07 -14.79
N LEU A 601 4.01 33.38 -15.04
CA LEU A 601 2.94 32.39 -15.20
C LEU A 601 2.69 32.11 -16.69
N THR A 602 2.98 30.89 -17.11
CA THR A 602 2.72 30.39 -18.47
C THR A 602 1.56 29.41 -18.44
N ILE A 603 0.47 29.71 -19.17
CA ILE A 603 -0.71 28.84 -19.29
C ILE A 603 -0.75 28.25 -20.69
N LEU A 604 -0.81 26.93 -20.77
CA LEU A 604 -0.86 26.18 -22.03
C LEU A 604 -2.31 25.95 -22.47
N GLU A 605 -2.49 25.86 -23.78
CA GLU A 605 -3.74 25.35 -24.36
C GLU A 605 -3.93 23.86 -23.99
N PRO A 606 -5.18 23.35 -23.91
CA PRO A 606 -5.43 21.96 -23.58
C PRO A 606 -4.78 21.00 -24.58
N ILE A 607 -3.98 20.07 -24.06
CA ILE A 607 -3.37 18.98 -24.84
C ILE A 607 -4.41 17.87 -24.99
N VAL A 608 -4.71 17.47 -26.24
CA VAL A 608 -5.82 16.54 -26.56
C VAL A 608 -5.28 15.21 -27.10
N LEU A 609 -5.44 14.12 -26.34
CA LEU A 609 -5.01 12.77 -26.74
C LEU A 609 -6.12 11.99 -27.46
N LYS A 610 -5.75 11.27 -28.54
CA LYS A 610 -6.65 10.37 -29.30
C LYS A 610 -6.47 8.91 -28.87
N ILE A 611 -7.60 8.20 -28.67
CA ILE A 611 -7.61 6.75 -28.43
C ILE A 611 -7.63 6.03 -29.79
N GLU A 612 -6.68 5.14 -30.03
CA GLU A 612 -6.68 4.25 -31.20
C GLU A 612 -6.67 2.78 -30.70
N GLU A 613 -7.84 2.13 -30.69
CA GLU A 613 -7.95 0.71 -30.34
C GLU A 613 -7.42 -0.15 -31.49
N THR A 614 -6.43 -1.00 -31.23
CA THR A 614 -5.77 -1.86 -32.23
C THR A 614 -5.83 -3.34 -31.86
N ARG A 615 -6.44 -3.71 -30.72
CA ARG A 615 -6.51 -5.10 -30.26
C ARG A 615 -7.53 -5.91 -31.04
N LEU A 616 -7.38 -7.24 -30.99
CA LEU A 616 -8.41 -8.18 -31.42
C LEU A 616 -9.42 -8.39 -30.29
N SER A 617 -10.72 -8.33 -30.60
CA SER A 617 -11.78 -8.75 -29.67
C SER A 617 -11.98 -10.26 -29.68
N ASN A 618 -11.50 -10.96 -30.72
CA ASN A 618 -11.64 -12.40 -30.87
C ASN A 618 -10.54 -12.97 -31.78
N LEU A 619 -10.14 -14.22 -31.52
CA LEU A 619 -9.30 -15.06 -32.36
C LEU A 619 -9.72 -16.54 -32.22
N VAL A 620 -10.09 -17.15 -33.33
CA VAL A 620 -10.49 -18.57 -33.42
C VAL A 620 -9.78 -19.23 -34.58
N LEU A 621 -9.28 -20.45 -34.36
CA LEU A 621 -8.67 -21.31 -35.37
C LEU A 621 -9.55 -22.55 -35.60
N SER A 622 -9.94 -22.82 -36.84
CA SER A 622 -10.78 -23.99 -37.14
C SER A 622 -10.01 -25.30 -36.90
N GLY A 623 -10.59 -26.22 -36.13
CA GLY A 623 -9.97 -27.53 -35.87
C GLY A 623 -8.74 -27.49 -34.96
N ALA A 624 -8.37 -26.32 -34.44
CA ALA A 624 -7.31 -26.14 -33.46
C ALA A 624 -7.90 -25.58 -32.16
N THR A 625 -7.29 -25.95 -31.03
CA THR A 625 -7.68 -25.40 -29.72
C THR A 625 -6.56 -24.49 -29.24
N LEU A 626 -6.87 -23.21 -28.99
CA LEU A 626 -5.93 -22.28 -28.35
C LEU A 626 -5.70 -22.68 -26.89
N SER A 627 -4.45 -22.69 -26.47
CA SER A 627 -4.04 -22.96 -25.10
C SER A 627 -2.90 -22.01 -24.71
N PRO A 628 -3.13 -21.04 -23.80
CA PRO A 628 -4.39 -20.74 -23.12
C PRO A 628 -5.46 -20.15 -24.07
N ALA A 629 -6.69 -20.02 -23.57
CA ALA A 629 -7.78 -19.38 -24.29
C ALA A 629 -7.42 -17.93 -24.67
N PHE A 630 -7.94 -17.45 -25.80
CA PHE A 630 -7.62 -16.12 -26.33
C PHE A 630 -7.90 -14.98 -25.33
N SER A 631 -6.91 -14.11 -25.18
CA SER A 631 -6.97 -12.86 -24.42
C SER A 631 -6.59 -11.70 -25.34
N PRO A 632 -7.37 -10.61 -25.42
CA PRO A 632 -7.03 -9.42 -26.21
C PRO A 632 -5.70 -8.78 -25.84
N ASP A 633 -5.24 -8.97 -24.61
CA ASP A 633 -4.03 -8.35 -24.08
C ASP A 633 -2.77 -9.18 -24.40
N ASP A 634 -2.93 -10.48 -24.66
CA ASP A 634 -1.84 -11.39 -24.98
C ASP A 634 -1.54 -11.36 -26.49
N TRP A 635 -0.34 -10.90 -26.84
CA TRP A 635 0.10 -10.82 -28.23
C TRP A 635 0.61 -12.18 -28.77
N TYR A 636 0.87 -13.16 -27.89
CA TYR A 636 1.36 -14.48 -28.26
C TYR A 636 0.38 -15.58 -27.84
N GLN A 637 0.08 -16.50 -28.76
CA GLN A 637 -0.88 -17.58 -28.56
C GLN A 637 -0.29 -18.91 -29.05
N THR A 638 -0.69 -20.01 -28.43
CA THR A 638 -0.37 -21.36 -28.94
C THR A 638 -1.64 -22.15 -29.21
N ALA A 639 -1.59 -23.05 -30.18
CA ALA A 639 -2.66 -24.00 -30.47
C ALA A 639 -2.09 -25.33 -30.96
N SER A 640 -2.89 -26.39 -30.90
CA SER A 640 -2.50 -27.70 -31.44
C SER A 640 -3.60 -28.32 -32.31
N VAL A 641 -3.17 -29.14 -33.29
CA VAL A 641 -4.04 -29.90 -34.18
C VAL A 641 -3.55 -31.35 -34.38
N PRO A 642 -4.47 -32.32 -34.58
CA PRO A 642 -4.09 -33.69 -34.93
C PRO A 642 -3.42 -33.79 -36.30
N ASN A 643 -2.68 -34.88 -36.55
CA ASN A 643 -1.91 -35.03 -37.79
C ASN A 643 -2.78 -34.96 -39.05
N ASN A 644 -4.04 -35.38 -39.01
CA ASN A 644 -4.93 -35.31 -40.18
C ASN A 644 -5.43 -33.90 -40.56
N VAL A 645 -5.17 -32.88 -39.73
CA VAL A 645 -5.53 -31.47 -40.01
C VAL A 645 -4.34 -30.78 -40.66
N SER A 646 -4.37 -30.57 -41.97
CA SER A 646 -3.26 -29.96 -42.75
C SER A 646 -3.41 -28.45 -42.99
N ASN A 647 -4.49 -27.84 -42.51
CA ASN A 647 -4.72 -26.40 -42.60
C ASN A 647 -5.68 -25.93 -41.50
N THR A 648 -5.68 -24.64 -41.20
CA THR A 648 -6.65 -24.01 -40.30
C THR A 648 -7.16 -22.70 -40.88
N THR A 649 -8.44 -22.42 -40.67
CA THR A 649 -9.09 -21.14 -41.00
C THR A 649 -9.03 -20.24 -39.78
N ILE A 650 -8.47 -19.04 -39.96
CA ILE A 650 -8.32 -18.03 -38.92
C ILE A 650 -9.53 -17.09 -38.98
N THR A 651 -10.26 -16.99 -37.88
CA THR A 651 -11.33 -16.00 -37.71
C THR A 651 -10.96 -15.06 -36.58
N SER A 652 -10.75 -13.80 -36.92
CA SER A 652 -10.34 -12.75 -35.99
C SER A 652 -11.16 -11.48 -36.22
N THR A 653 -11.31 -10.66 -35.19
CA THR A 653 -12.12 -9.44 -35.25
C THR A 653 -11.38 -8.32 -34.54
N SER A 654 -11.20 -7.20 -35.22
CA SER A 654 -10.67 -5.99 -34.58
C SER A 654 -11.66 -5.50 -33.53
N MET A 655 -11.15 -5.11 -32.37
CA MET A 655 -11.94 -4.50 -31.31
C MET A 655 -12.38 -3.08 -31.69
N HIS A 656 -11.68 -2.44 -32.62
CA HIS A 656 -12.10 -1.15 -33.17
C HIS A 656 -13.28 -1.33 -34.13
N PRO A 657 -14.39 -0.57 -33.99
CA PRO A 657 -15.59 -0.73 -34.81
C PRO A 657 -15.35 -0.58 -36.32
N ASN A 658 -14.40 0.28 -36.71
CA ASN A 658 -13.99 0.52 -38.09
C ASN A 658 -12.61 -0.09 -38.43
N GLY A 659 -12.06 -0.91 -37.53
CA GLY A 659 -10.78 -1.58 -37.75
C GLY A 659 -10.91 -2.78 -38.69
N TYR A 660 -9.78 -3.26 -39.22
CA TYR A 660 -9.73 -4.43 -40.08
C TYR A 660 -8.55 -5.34 -39.72
N VAL A 661 -8.59 -6.60 -40.13
CA VAL A 661 -7.53 -7.57 -39.81
C VAL A 661 -6.88 -8.06 -41.09
N THR A 662 -5.55 -8.13 -41.10
CA THR A 662 -4.75 -8.73 -42.18
C THR A 662 -3.86 -9.84 -41.60
N PHE A 663 -3.27 -10.64 -42.48
CA PHE A 663 -2.45 -11.80 -42.13
C PHE A 663 -1.15 -11.77 -42.94
N ASP A 664 -0.18 -12.59 -42.54
CA ASP A 664 1.04 -12.79 -43.33
C ASP A 664 0.75 -13.35 -44.74
N ALA A 665 1.67 -13.15 -45.69
CA ALA A 665 1.48 -13.46 -47.11
C ALA A 665 1.19 -14.95 -47.38
N ASP A 666 1.66 -15.84 -46.50
CA ASP A 666 1.46 -17.28 -46.58
C ASP A 666 0.06 -17.74 -46.12
N VAL A 667 -0.76 -16.82 -45.61
CA VAL A 667 -2.17 -17.04 -45.22
C VAL A 667 -3.10 -16.53 -46.33
N ILE A 668 -3.59 -17.44 -47.17
CA ILE A 668 -4.41 -17.07 -48.33
C ILE A 668 -5.89 -17.17 -47.96
N ASN A 669 -6.63 -16.05 -48.08
CA ASN A 669 -8.06 -15.95 -47.72
C ASN A 669 -8.36 -16.39 -46.27
N GLY A 670 -7.45 -16.09 -45.33
CA GLY A 670 -7.61 -16.48 -43.92
C GLY A 670 -7.34 -17.96 -43.64
N ILE A 671 -6.81 -18.73 -44.59
CA ILE A 671 -6.46 -20.14 -44.43
C ILE A 671 -4.93 -20.30 -44.37
N ALA A 672 -4.43 -20.80 -43.24
CA ALA A 672 -3.02 -21.14 -43.06
C ALA A 672 -2.79 -22.63 -43.33
N GLN A 673 -1.80 -22.96 -44.15
CA GLN A 673 -1.35 -24.36 -44.35
C GLN A 673 -0.43 -24.77 -43.19
N LEU A 674 -0.58 -26.01 -42.73
CA LEU A 674 0.14 -26.54 -41.56
C LEU A 674 1.05 -27.69 -41.96
N ASN A 675 2.35 -27.51 -41.80
CA ASN A 675 3.36 -28.56 -41.84
C ASN A 675 3.35 -29.35 -40.52
N GLU A 676 3.91 -30.56 -40.52
CA GLU A 676 4.14 -31.27 -39.25
C GLU A 676 5.09 -30.48 -38.35
N GLY A 677 4.81 -30.42 -37.05
CA GLY A 677 5.54 -29.61 -36.09
C GLY A 677 4.98 -28.20 -35.89
N ASN A 678 5.83 -27.26 -35.49
CA ASN A 678 5.45 -25.87 -35.20
C ASN A 678 5.16 -25.10 -36.50
N ASN A 679 4.06 -24.32 -36.49
CA ASN A 679 3.67 -23.44 -37.59
C ASN A 679 3.37 -22.06 -37.04
N TRP A 680 4.10 -21.05 -37.49
CA TRP A 680 3.98 -19.69 -37.00
C TRP A 680 3.07 -18.85 -37.90
N ILE A 681 2.09 -18.17 -37.30
CA ILE A 681 1.10 -17.36 -37.99
C ILE A 681 1.10 -15.97 -37.37
N GLN A 682 1.29 -14.93 -38.19
CA GLN A 682 1.17 -13.54 -37.77
C GLN A 682 -0.17 -12.94 -38.23
N ILE A 683 -0.80 -12.19 -37.32
CA ILE A 683 -2.10 -11.56 -37.50
C ILE A 683 -1.95 -10.08 -37.15
N TYR A 684 -2.33 -9.20 -38.06
CA TYR A 684 -2.23 -7.76 -37.90
C TYR A 684 -3.61 -7.16 -37.72
N SER A 685 -3.90 -6.62 -36.54
CA SER A 685 -5.18 -5.95 -36.24
C SER A 685 -5.01 -4.44 -36.39
N HIS A 686 -5.64 -3.87 -37.41
CA HIS A 686 -5.55 -2.46 -37.76
C HIS A 686 -6.68 -1.64 -37.12
N SER A 687 -6.39 -0.40 -36.74
CA SER A 687 -7.38 0.64 -36.48
C SER A 687 -7.86 1.31 -37.78
N GLU A 688 -8.78 2.26 -37.69
CA GLU A 688 -9.28 3.01 -38.86
C GLU A 688 -8.18 3.85 -39.54
N SER A 689 -7.19 4.30 -38.78
CA SER A 689 -6.06 5.09 -39.28
C SER A 689 -4.96 4.24 -39.95
N GLY A 690 -5.07 2.91 -39.90
CA GLY A 690 -4.14 1.96 -40.52
C GLY A 690 -3.01 1.46 -39.59
N ASN A 691 -2.89 2.04 -38.38
CA ASN A 691 -1.99 1.54 -37.34
C ASN A 691 -2.40 0.14 -36.90
N TYR A 692 -1.43 -0.71 -36.52
CA TYR A 692 -1.74 -2.10 -36.20
C TYR A 692 -0.99 -2.65 -35.00
N ARG A 693 -1.62 -3.65 -34.36
CA ARG A 693 -0.99 -4.55 -33.40
C ARG A 693 -0.79 -5.92 -34.03
N THR A 694 0.38 -6.51 -33.80
CA THR A 694 0.71 -7.86 -34.26
C THR A 694 0.39 -8.89 -33.18
N TYR A 695 -0.32 -9.94 -33.55
CA TYR A 695 -0.52 -11.15 -32.77
C TYR A 695 0.22 -12.32 -33.44
N GLN A 696 0.94 -13.11 -32.65
CA GLN A 696 1.71 -14.26 -33.11
C GLN A 696 1.10 -15.54 -32.56
N VAL A 697 0.79 -16.49 -33.44
CA VAL A 697 0.16 -17.76 -33.08
C VAL A 697 1.03 -18.91 -33.54
N ASN A 698 1.50 -19.74 -32.61
CA ASN A 698 2.19 -20.99 -32.94
C ASN A 698 1.19 -22.15 -32.91
N VAL A 699 0.96 -22.79 -34.06
CA VAL A 699 0.11 -23.97 -34.21
C VAL A 699 0.96 -25.22 -34.36
N TYR A 700 1.00 -26.06 -33.33
CA TYR A 700 1.67 -27.37 -33.40
C TYR A 700 0.77 -28.41 -34.07
N ARG A 701 1.22 -28.96 -35.20
CA ARG A 701 0.59 -30.11 -35.85
C ARG A 701 1.35 -31.37 -35.51
N GLU A 702 0.64 -32.37 -35.00
CA GLU A 702 1.19 -33.70 -34.70
C GLU A 702 1.90 -34.33 -35.93
N THR A 703 3.02 -35.03 -35.70
CA THR A 703 3.80 -35.68 -36.76
C THR A 703 3.23 -37.05 -37.15
N THR A 704 3.59 -37.55 -38.33
CA THR A 704 3.17 -38.91 -38.77
C THR A 704 3.66 -39.99 -37.80
N GLU A 705 4.89 -39.87 -37.28
CA GLU A 705 5.44 -40.83 -36.32
C GLU A 705 4.69 -40.84 -34.98
N GLN A 706 4.25 -39.66 -34.52
CA GLN A 706 3.42 -39.52 -33.33
C GLN A 706 2.04 -40.16 -33.55
N ALA A 707 1.38 -39.86 -34.67
CA ALA A 707 0.08 -40.44 -35.00
C ALA A 707 0.13 -41.97 -35.14
N ASP A 708 1.19 -42.51 -35.75
CA ASP A 708 1.43 -43.96 -35.87
C ASP A 708 1.68 -44.63 -34.52
N ALA A 709 2.40 -43.95 -33.61
CA ALA A 709 2.61 -44.43 -32.25
C ALA A 709 1.29 -44.48 -31.47
N ILE A 710 0.46 -43.45 -31.57
CA ILE A 710 -0.88 -43.40 -30.97
C ILE A 710 -1.77 -44.53 -31.51
N ALA A 711 -1.75 -44.78 -32.82
CA ALA A 711 -2.53 -45.86 -33.42
C ALA A 711 -2.15 -47.25 -32.83
N LYS A 712 -0.87 -47.47 -32.54
CA LYS A 712 -0.36 -48.72 -31.91
C LYS A 712 -0.81 -48.89 -30.45
N ILE A 713 -1.03 -47.79 -29.71
CA ILE A 713 -1.54 -47.82 -28.31
C ILE A 713 -2.94 -48.45 -28.23
N THR A 714 -3.72 -48.38 -29.31
CA THR A 714 -5.07 -48.97 -29.40
C THR A 714 -5.06 -50.52 -29.36
N LEU A 715 -3.91 -51.17 -29.57
CA LEU A 715 -3.75 -52.62 -29.57
C LEU A 715 -3.09 -53.11 -28.26
N ARG A 716 -3.94 -53.27 -27.23
CA ARG A 716 -3.75 -53.85 -25.88
C ARG A 716 -2.46 -54.67 -25.58
N ASP A 717 -1.32 -54.02 -25.43
CA ASP A 717 -0.20 -54.53 -24.63
C ASP A 717 0.40 -53.40 -23.78
N GLU A 718 0.19 -53.46 -22.46
CA GLU A 718 0.56 -52.41 -21.51
C GLU A 718 2.08 -52.28 -21.27
N SER A 719 2.87 -53.31 -21.63
CA SER A 719 4.31 -53.34 -21.38
C SER A 719 5.14 -52.63 -22.45
N THR A 720 4.59 -52.48 -23.66
CA THR A 720 5.21 -51.81 -24.81
C THR A 720 4.92 -50.31 -24.86
N LEU A 721 3.88 -49.85 -24.15
CA LEU A 721 3.43 -48.46 -24.12
C LEU A 721 4.52 -47.47 -23.70
N VAL A 722 5.20 -47.75 -22.59
CA VAL A 722 6.23 -46.85 -22.03
C VAL A 722 7.49 -46.85 -22.90
N GLN A 723 7.85 -47.99 -23.51
CA GLN A 723 9.00 -48.07 -24.40
C GLN A 723 8.78 -47.36 -25.73
N GLU A 724 7.58 -47.47 -26.33
CA GLU A 724 7.26 -46.79 -27.58
C GLU A 724 7.08 -45.28 -27.37
N LEU A 725 6.46 -44.85 -26.26
CA LEU A 725 6.36 -43.42 -25.90
C LEU A 725 7.76 -42.81 -25.72
N ASN A 726 8.68 -43.50 -25.02
CA ASN A 726 10.06 -43.05 -24.82
C ASN A 726 10.90 -43.02 -26.10
N LYS A 727 10.61 -43.87 -27.10
CA LYS A 727 11.28 -43.83 -28.42
C LYS A 727 10.84 -42.63 -29.25
N VAL A 728 9.54 -42.30 -29.21
CA VAL A 728 8.92 -41.24 -30.03
C VAL A 728 9.20 -39.85 -29.44
N THR A 729 9.31 -39.73 -28.12
CA THR A 729 9.58 -38.45 -27.44
C THR A 729 11.06 -38.21 -27.14
N ARG A 730 11.92 -39.24 -27.18
CA ARG A 730 13.38 -39.19 -26.87
C ARG A 730 13.76 -38.79 -25.43
N LEU A 731 12.82 -38.83 -24.47
CA LEU A 731 12.96 -38.16 -23.15
C LEU A 731 13.64 -38.92 -21.98
N GLY A 732 14.11 -40.16 -22.15
CA GLY A 732 14.74 -40.88 -21.03
C GLY A 732 13.83 -41.08 -19.79
N THR A 733 14.42 -41.27 -18.59
CA THR A 733 13.76 -41.77 -17.36
C THR A 733 12.90 -40.77 -16.56
N ALA A 734 12.77 -39.50 -16.99
CA ALA A 734 12.10 -38.45 -16.22
C ALA A 734 10.54 -38.52 -16.24
N VAL A 735 9.95 -39.52 -16.91
CA VAL A 735 8.51 -39.56 -17.21
C VAL A 735 7.66 -40.35 -16.19
N ASP A 736 8.18 -40.73 -15.03
CA ASP A 736 7.51 -41.72 -14.16
C ASP A 736 6.25 -41.20 -13.45
N GLU A 737 6.18 -39.92 -13.08
CA GLU A 737 5.06 -39.38 -12.30
C GLU A 737 3.85 -38.97 -13.15
N PHE A 738 4.10 -38.41 -14.34
CA PHE A 738 3.04 -38.04 -15.31
C PHE A 738 2.47 -39.25 -16.07
N VAL A 739 3.31 -40.26 -16.38
CA VAL A 739 2.85 -41.53 -17.01
C VAL A 739 1.85 -42.25 -16.11
N SER A 740 1.94 -42.10 -14.79
CA SER A 740 1.00 -42.68 -13.83
C SER A 740 -0.44 -42.15 -14.00
N GLN A 741 -0.61 -40.88 -14.37
CA GLN A 741 -1.93 -40.30 -14.63
C GLN A 741 -2.50 -40.73 -15.99
N TYR A 742 -1.65 -40.94 -16.99
CA TYR A 742 -2.05 -41.48 -18.30
C TYR A 742 -2.40 -42.98 -18.25
N LYS A 743 -1.72 -43.77 -17.40
CA LYS A 743 -2.07 -45.17 -17.11
C LYS A 743 -3.53 -45.31 -16.68
N ILE A 744 -4.00 -44.41 -15.80
CA ILE A 744 -5.38 -44.40 -15.30
C ILE A 744 -6.37 -43.99 -16.39
N ALA A 745 -6.02 -43.05 -17.27
CA ALA A 745 -6.89 -42.61 -18.36
C ALA A 745 -7.03 -43.67 -19.47
N ILE A 746 -5.96 -44.40 -19.78
CA ILE A 746 -5.93 -45.47 -20.79
C ILE A 746 -6.65 -46.73 -20.27
N ALA A 747 -6.46 -47.10 -19.00
CA ALA A 747 -7.12 -48.25 -18.38
C ALA A 747 -8.65 -48.10 -18.25
N ASN A 748 -9.18 -46.87 -18.26
CA ASN A 748 -10.60 -46.58 -18.06
C ASN A 748 -11.39 -46.33 -19.36
N ALA A 749 -10.76 -46.36 -20.54
CA ALA A 749 -11.43 -46.07 -21.80
C ALA A 749 -12.00 -47.32 -22.48
N ALA A 750 -13.21 -47.21 -23.06
CA ALA A 750 -13.83 -48.29 -23.83
C ALA A 750 -13.10 -48.50 -25.18
N PRO A 751 -13.06 -49.73 -25.72
CA PRO A 751 -12.42 -49.98 -27.02
C PRO A 751 -13.02 -49.07 -28.11
N ASN A 752 -12.14 -48.39 -28.85
CA ASN A 752 -12.44 -47.41 -29.92
C ASN A 752 -13.02 -46.05 -29.47
N SER A 753 -12.84 -45.65 -28.20
CA SER A 753 -13.30 -44.34 -27.68
C SER A 753 -12.18 -43.36 -27.27
N LEU A 754 -10.92 -43.75 -27.47
CA LEU A 754 -9.77 -42.91 -27.14
C LEU A 754 -9.50 -41.94 -28.29
N ASP A 755 -10.05 -40.73 -28.21
CA ASP A 755 -9.45 -39.58 -28.87
C ASP A 755 -8.29 -39.07 -27.99
N THR A 756 -7.13 -39.67 -28.20
CA THR A 756 -5.88 -39.30 -27.53
C THR A 756 -5.14 -38.17 -28.23
N SER A 757 -5.59 -37.75 -29.41
CA SER A 757 -4.87 -36.77 -30.24
C SER A 757 -4.72 -35.43 -29.51
N GLY A 758 -5.79 -34.88 -28.95
CA GLY A 758 -5.72 -33.63 -28.17
C GLY A 758 -4.94 -33.74 -26.86
N LYS A 759 -4.99 -34.88 -26.17
CA LYS A 759 -4.31 -35.08 -24.87
C LYS A 759 -2.83 -35.44 -25.01
N ILE A 760 -2.45 -36.04 -26.14
CA ILE A 760 -1.06 -36.32 -26.50
C ILE A 760 -0.45 -35.08 -27.15
N ALA A 761 -1.20 -34.32 -27.94
CA ALA A 761 -0.79 -32.99 -28.38
C ALA A 761 -0.59 -32.04 -27.18
N ASP A 762 -1.47 -32.04 -26.17
CA ASP A 762 -1.26 -31.29 -24.91
C ASP A 762 -0.09 -31.82 -24.07
N LEU A 763 0.22 -33.12 -24.15
CA LEU A 763 1.39 -33.68 -23.47
C LEU A 763 2.68 -33.25 -24.17
N VAL A 764 2.74 -33.40 -25.49
CA VAL A 764 3.85 -32.97 -26.35
C VAL A 764 4.02 -31.46 -26.27
N ASN A 765 2.94 -30.67 -26.26
CA ASN A 765 3.01 -29.22 -26.12
C ASN A 765 3.48 -28.81 -24.72
N ARG A 766 3.03 -29.46 -23.64
CA ARG A 766 3.56 -29.19 -22.28
C ARG A 766 5.02 -29.61 -22.10
N ILE A 767 5.45 -30.66 -22.78
CA ILE A 767 6.84 -31.11 -22.82
C ILE A 767 7.69 -30.13 -23.64
N ASN A 768 7.21 -29.69 -24.81
CA ASN A 768 7.89 -28.70 -25.64
C ASN A 768 7.95 -27.32 -24.96
N LEU A 769 6.93 -26.93 -24.20
CA LEU A 769 6.92 -25.70 -23.40
C LEU A 769 7.92 -25.73 -22.22
N GLN A 770 8.40 -26.90 -21.80
CA GLN A 770 9.55 -26.99 -20.89
C GLN A 770 10.89 -26.80 -21.61
N GLU A 771 10.95 -27.00 -22.93
CA GLU A 771 12.15 -26.70 -23.75
C GLU A 771 12.30 -25.20 -24.07
N ASP A 772 11.32 -24.36 -23.70
CA ASP A 772 11.34 -22.90 -23.90
C ASP A 772 11.34 -22.11 -22.57
N ASP A 773 11.35 -22.77 -21.41
CA ASP A 773 11.37 -22.07 -20.11
C ASP A 773 12.76 -21.47 -19.83
N ASN A 774 12.88 -20.16 -20.01
CA ASN A 774 14.10 -19.39 -19.79
C ASN A 774 14.30 -18.96 -18.32
N ARG A 775 13.60 -19.57 -17.37
CA ARG A 775 13.75 -19.28 -15.94
C ARG A 775 14.75 -20.20 -15.26
N LEU A 776 15.29 -19.73 -14.14
CA LEU A 776 16.10 -20.55 -13.24
C LEU A 776 15.22 -21.44 -12.35
N ALA A 777 15.58 -22.72 -12.25
CA ALA A 777 15.06 -23.68 -11.27
C ALA A 777 15.71 -23.47 -9.90
N SER A 778 16.98 -23.05 -9.90
CA SER A 778 17.70 -22.69 -8.67
C SER A 778 18.73 -21.61 -8.95
N LEU A 779 18.96 -20.78 -7.93
CA LEU A 779 20.03 -19.79 -7.88
C LEU A 779 20.64 -19.82 -6.48
N SER A 780 21.95 -20.06 -6.42
CA SER A 780 22.70 -20.09 -5.16
C SER A 780 24.04 -19.40 -5.33
N LEU A 781 24.49 -18.75 -4.25
CA LEU A 781 25.74 -18.01 -4.22
C LEU A 781 26.58 -18.53 -3.05
N SER A 782 27.83 -18.90 -3.31
CA SER A 782 28.74 -19.36 -2.26
C SER A 782 29.06 -18.23 -1.29
N GLY A 783 28.81 -18.43 0.00
CA GLY A 783 29.08 -17.47 1.06
C GLY A 783 28.17 -16.23 1.07
N VAL A 784 27.10 -16.22 0.26
CA VAL A 784 26.16 -15.09 0.13
C VAL A 784 24.73 -15.59 0.31
N THR A 785 23.95 -14.93 1.16
CA THR A 785 22.51 -15.25 1.35
C THR A 785 21.68 -14.14 0.72
N LEU A 786 20.70 -14.52 -0.11
CA LEU A 786 19.76 -13.57 -0.69
C LEU A 786 18.82 -13.01 0.38
N ASN A 787 18.48 -11.72 0.29
CA ASN A 787 17.57 -11.05 1.22
C ASN A 787 16.11 -11.56 1.10
N SER A 788 15.78 -12.25 0.00
CA SER A 788 14.51 -12.93 -0.22
C SER A 788 14.74 -14.36 -0.70
N PRO A 789 13.87 -15.33 -0.36
CA PRO A 789 13.94 -16.68 -0.89
C PRO A 789 13.90 -16.67 -2.42
N PHE A 790 14.67 -17.56 -3.05
CA PHE A 790 14.68 -17.69 -4.50
C PHE A 790 13.30 -18.12 -5.03
N SER A 791 12.82 -17.42 -6.05
CA SER A 791 11.64 -17.73 -6.84
C SER A 791 11.95 -17.56 -8.34
N PRO A 792 11.57 -18.51 -9.22
CA PRO A 792 11.81 -18.42 -10.66
C PRO A 792 11.26 -17.13 -11.32
N ASP A 793 10.24 -16.52 -10.72
CA ASP A 793 9.53 -15.35 -11.26
C ASP A 793 10.14 -14.00 -10.84
N ILE A 794 11.06 -13.98 -9.87
CA ILE A 794 11.76 -12.77 -9.44
C ILE A 794 13.06 -12.66 -10.24
N LYS A 795 13.22 -11.57 -11.00
CA LYS A 795 14.40 -11.32 -11.86
C LYS A 795 15.50 -10.50 -11.20
N GLN A 796 15.19 -9.83 -10.09
CA GLN A 796 16.15 -8.99 -9.36
C GLN A 796 16.24 -9.40 -7.90
N TYR A 797 17.47 -9.58 -7.42
CA TYR A 797 17.74 -9.95 -6.04
C TYR A 797 18.75 -9.02 -5.39
N THR A 798 18.64 -8.85 -4.08
CA THR A 798 19.61 -8.13 -3.27
C THR A 798 20.23 -9.05 -2.23
N ALA A 799 21.50 -8.82 -1.92
CA ALA A 799 22.21 -9.49 -0.83
C ALA A 799 23.22 -8.53 -0.20
N THR A 800 23.52 -8.74 1.08
CA THR A 800 24.55 -7.99 1.81
C THR A 800 25.55 -8.95 2.44
N VAL A 801 26.84 -8.69 2.24
CA VAL A 801 27.93 -9.55 2.72
C VAL A 801 28.97 -8.78 3.49
N SER A 802 29.64 -9.44 4.43
CA SER A 802 30.77 -8.86 5.16
C SER A 802 31.94 -8.58 4.23
N ASN A 803 32.81 -7.65 4.63
CA ASN A 803 34.02 -7.31 3.86
C ASN A 803 34.98 -8.49 3.66
N THR A 804 34.87 -9.55 4.46
CA THR A 804 35.66 -10.78 4.34
C THR A 804 35.28 -11.66 3.15
N VAL A 805 34.09 -11.47 2.55
CA VAL A 805 33.65 -12.18 1.35
C VAL A 805 34.19 -11.43 0.12
N THR A 806 35.37 -11.83 -0.37
CA THR A 806 36.06 -11.16 -1.47
C THR A 806 35.57 -11.60 -2.85
N SER A 807 34.97 -12.78 -2.94
CA SER A 807 34.37 -13.30 -4.15
C SER A 807 33.18 -14.20 -3.81
N THR A 808 32.29 -14.39 -4.78
CA THR A 808 31.23 -15.38 -4.71
C THR A 808 31.21 -16.21 -5.97
N LYS A 809 30.92 -17.50 -5.84
CA LYS A 809 30.67 -18.38 -6.97
C LYS A 809 29.16 -18.53 -7.12
N VAL A 810 28.65 -18.24 -8.32
CA VAL A 810 27.25 -18.43 -8.64
C VAL A 810 27.06 -19.84 -9.16
N THR A 811 26.03 -20.52 -8.64
CA THR A 811 25.54 -21.78 -9.18
C THR A 811 24.07 -21.60 -9.49
N ALA A 812 23.75 -21.67 -10.77
CA ALA A 812 22.42 -21.52 -11.30
C ALA A 812 22.06 -22.79 -12.09
N THR A 813 20.79 -23.13 -12.11
CA THR A 813 20.26 -24.25 -12.90
C THR A 813 19.01 -23.75 -13.59
N ALA A 814 18.94 -23.87 -14.91
CA ALA A 814 17.75 -23.51 -15.67
C ALA A 814 16.64 -24.54 -15.43
N ILE A 815 15.38 -24.12 -15.53
CA ILE A 815 14.23 -25.04 -15.55
C ILE A 815 14.29 -25.90 -16.81
N ASN A 816 14.67 -25.29 -17.93
CA ASN A 816 14.98 -25.99 -19.17
C ASN A 816 16.40 -26.59 -19.13
N GLU A 817 16.52 -27.92 -19.14
CA GLU A 817 17.82 -28.61 -19.14
C GLU A 817 18.66 -28.36 -20.40
N LYS A 818 18.05 -27.84 -21.47
CA LYS A 818 18.74 -27.45 -22.71
C LYS A 818 19.15 -25.98 -22.75
N ALA A 819 18.69 -25.14 -21.81
CA ALA A 819 19.06 -23.74 -21.79
C ALA A 819 20.52 -23.58 -21.33
N GLU A 820 21.27 -22.77 -22.07
CA GLU A 820 22.63 -22.40 -21.71
C GLU A 820 22.60 -21.30 -20.66
N ILE A 821 23.42 -21.43 -19.62
CA ILE A 821 23.58 -20.40 -18.60
C ILE A 821 24.93 -19.74 -18.82
N GLU A 822 24.88 -18.44 -19.09
CA GLU A 822 26.08 -17.61 -19.17
C GLU A 822 26.11 -16.62 -18.00
N PHE A 823 27.32 -16.22 -17.67
CA PHE A 823 27.63 -15.26 -16.63
C PHE A 823 28.46 -14.15 -17.28
N ASP A 824 28.43 -12.93 -16.76
CA ASP A 824 29.34 -11.85 -17.22
C ASP A 824 30.84 -12.21 -17.03
N ASN A 825 31.18 -13.34 -16.40
CA ASN A 825 32.54 -13.85 -16.22
C ASN A 825 32.61 -15.38 -16.48
N ASP A 826 33.63 -15.83 -17.22
CA ASP A 826 33.77 -17.19 -17.77
C ASP A 826 33.80 -18.33 -16.71
N ASP A 827 34.16 -18.03 -15.46
CA ASP A 827 34.32 -19.03 -14.39
C ASP A 827 33.19 -19.01 -13.34
N ALA A 828 32.11 -18.26 -13.60
CA ALA A 828 30.99 -18.01 -12.69
C ALA A 828 31.42 -17.50 -11.29
N THR A 829 32.66 -17.00 -11.17
CA THR A 829 33.24 -16.51 -9.93
C THR A 829 33.40 -15.01 -10.03
N PHE A 830 32.70 -14.28 -9.17
CA PHE A 830 32.64 -12.83 -9.21
C PHE A 830 33.43 -12.26 -8.05
N ASN A 831 34.46 -11.48 -8.38
CA ASN A 831 35.19 -10.71 -7.39
C ASN A 831 34.31 -9.54 -6.93
N LEU A 832 34.02 -9.50 -5.64
CA LEU A 832 33.18 -8.48 -5.04
C LEU A 832 34.08 -7.31 -4.63
N LYS A 833 33.91 -6.14 -5.22
CA LYS A 833 34.61 -4.93 -4.78
C LYS A 833 33.98 -4.44 -3.47
N GLU A 834 34.83 -4.02 -2.54
CA GLU A 834 34.40 -3.56 -1.23
C GLU A 834 33.72 -2.19 -1.27
N GLY A 835 32.80 -1.98 -0.33
CA GLY A 835 32.11 -0.70 -0.10
C GLY A 835 31.09 -0.31 -1.14
N ARG A 836 30.70 -1.23 -2.02
CA ARG A 836 29.75 -0.95 -3.10
C ARG A 836 28.85 -2.13 -3.43
N THR A 837 27.81 -1.82 -4.18
CA THR A 837 26.95 -2.82 -4.81
C THR A 837 27.67 -3.38 -6.03
N ASN A 838 27.89 -4.69 -6.01
CA ASN A 838 28.40 -5.45 -7.13
C ASN A 838 27.22 -6.02 -7.89
N GLU A 839 27.19 -5.78 -9.19
CA GLU A 839 26.17 -6.33 -10.08
C GLU A 839 26.67 -7.65 -10.64
N ILE A 840 25.85 -8.69 -10.51
CA ILE A 840 26.10 -10.01 -11.09
C ILE A 840 24.94 -10.31 -12.02
N ARG A 841 25.24 -10.59 -13.29
CA ARG A 841 24.26 -10.97 -14.29
C ARG A 841 24.36 -12.45 -14.59
N VAL A 842 23.19 -13.09 -14.63
CA VAL A 842 23.03 -14.48 -15.04
C VAL A 842 22.07 -14.47 -16.21
N TYR A 843 22.56 -14.86 -17.38
CA TYR A 843 21.78 -14.96 -18.60
C TYR A 843 21.37 -16.42 -18.78
N VAL A 844 20.09 -16.62 -19.09
CA VAL A 844 19.54 -17.92 -19.44
C VAL A 844 19.14 -17.86 -20.90
N TYR A 845 19.87 -18.58 -21.74
CA TYR A 845 19.66 -18.68 -23.18
C TYR A 845 18.92 -19.98 -23.51
N PRO A 846 17.60 -19.94 -23.70
CA PRO A 846 16.89 -21.05 -24.32
C PRO A 846 17.32 -21.19 -25.79
N GLU A 847 17.21 -22.39 -26.36
CA GLU A 847 17.69 -22.70 -27.72
C GLU A 847 16.96 -21.89 -28.83
N TYR A 848 15.74 -21.38 -28.55
CA TYR A 848 14.86 -20.77 -29.54
C TYR A 848 14.11 -19.49 -29.07
N GLN A 849 14.52 -18.85 -27.98
CA GLN A 849 13.88 -17.63 -27.44
C GLN A 849 14.87 -16.56 -26.95
N ASP A 850 14.35 -15.37 -26.65
CA ASP A 850 15.12 -14.28 -26.07
C ASP A 850 15.67 -14.64 -24.68
N GLU A 851 16.87 -14.13 -24.40
CA GLU A 851 17.56 -14.33 -23.13
C GLU A 851 16.72 -13.78 -21.97
N THR A 852 16.76 -14.50 -20.85
CA THR A 852 16.29 -13.95 -19.57
C THR A 852 17.48 -13.54 -18.74
N LEU A 853 17.47 -12.29 -18.30
CA LEU A 853 18.45 -11.73 -17.38
C LEU A 853 17.96 -11.80 -15.93
N TYR A 854 18.75 -12.44 -15.08
CA TYR A 854 18.65 -12.30 -13.62
C TYR A 854 19.78 -11.40 -13.12
N THR A 855 19.43 -10.35 -12.38
CA THR A 855 20.40 -9.41 -11.80
C THR A 855 20.45 -9.58 -10.28
N ILE A 856 21.65 -9.88 -9.75
CA ILE A 856 21.89 -9.94 -8.30
C ILE A 856 22.77 -8.75 -7.90
N TYR A 857 22.22 -7.91 -7.03
CA TYR A 857 22.92 -6.79 -6.41
C TYR A 857 23.50 -7.21 -5.07
N VAL A 858 24.82 -7.43 -5.02
CA VAL A 858 25.54 -7.83 -3.81
C VAL A 858 26.29 -6.63 -3.23
N TYR A 859 25.77 -6.05 -2.17
CA TYR A 859 26.49 -5.03 -1.40
C TYR A 859 27.55 -5.69 -0.52
N ARG A 860 28.83 -5.48 -0.85
CA ARG A 860 29.96 -5.89 0.01
C ARG A 860 30.33 -4.73 0.90
N GLN A 861 30.32 -4.95 2.22
CA GLN A 861 30.69 -3.92 3.19
C GLN A 861 32.11 -3.38 2.94
N PRO A 862 32.37 -2.10 3.24
CA PRO A 862 33.68 -1.46 3.02
C PRO A 862 34.80 -2.09 3.86
N GLY A 863 36.01 -2.09 3.31
CA GLY A 863 37.22 -2.50 3.99
C GLY A 863 37.70 -1.45 5.01
N GLN A 864 38.64 -1.81 5.88
CA GLN A 864 39.15 -0.88 6.90
C GLN A 864 39.81 0.37 6.28
N ALA A 865 40.54 0.22 5.17
CA ALA A 865 41.16 1.35 4.48
C ALA A 865 40.13 2.34 3.91
N GLN A 866 39.01 1.84 3.37
CA GLN A 866 37.91 2.65 2.87
C GLN A 866 37.16 3.34 4.03
N LEU A 867 36.93 2.62 5.13
CA LEU A 867 36.37 3.20 6.37
C LEU A 867 37.29 4.29 6.95
N ASP A 868 38.61 4.09 6.92
CA ASP A 868 39.60 5.06 7.39
C ASP A 868 39.67 6.29 6.48
N ALA A 869 39.58 6.11 5.16
CA ALA A 869 39.51 7.19 4.18
C ALA A 869 38.21 8.01 4.32
N ILE A 870 37.06 7.32 4.44
CA ILE A 870 35.76 7.95 4.73
C ILE A 870 35.82 8.70 6.06
N ALA A 871 36.44 8.13 7.10
CA ALA A 871 36.61 8.79 8.40
C ALA A 871 37.52 10.03 8.30
N LYS A 872 38.59 9.97 7.50
CA LYS A 872 39.49 11.10 7.24
C LYS A 872 38.76 12.24 6.50
N ILE A 873 37.99 11.92 5.46
CA ILE A 873 37.13 12.87 4.74
C ILE A 873 36.08 13.46 5.68
N ARG A 874 35.45 12.63 6.52
CA ARG A 874 34.48 13.06 7.52
C ARG A 874 35.07 14.03 8.54
N ALA A 875 36.29 13.78 9.01
CA ALA A 875 36.98 14.60 10.00
C ALA A 875 37.45 15.98 9.48
N ALA A 876 37.56 16.15 8.15
CA ALA A 876 37.96 17.42 7.54
C ALA A 876 36.83 18.45 7.55
N THR A 877 36.79 19.35 8.53
CA THR A 877 35.65 20.27 8.80
C THR A 877 35.93 21.72 8.43
N ASP A 878 37.16 22.05 8.06
CA ASP A 878 37.59 23.40 7.71
C ASP A 878 38.45 23.38 6.43
N THR A 879 38.69 24.55 5.86
CA THR A 879 39.46 24.70 4.61
C THR A 879 40.86 24.08 4.72
N ALA A 880 41.48 24.13 5.90
CA ALA A 880 42.85 23.63 6.14
C ALA A 880 42.92 22.10 6.25
N SER A 881 41.85 21.45 6.69
CA SER A 881 41.72 20.00 6.78
C SER A 881 41.18 19.40 5.48
N VAL A 882 40.31 20.11 4.75
CA VAL A 882 39.85 19.70 3.41
C VAL A 882 40.99 19.75 2.40
N SER A 883 41.89 20.75 2.47
CA SER A 883 43.06 20.81 1.60
C SER A 883 44.08 19.68 1.81
N ARG A 884 43.93 18.89 2.88
CA ARG A 884 44.75 17.69 3.16
C ARG A 884 44.12 16.40 2.62
N ILE A 885 42.90 16.46 2.09
CA ILE A 885 42.25 15.35 1.40
C ILE A 885 42.89 15.23 0.02
N THR A 886 43.54 14.11 -0.23
CA THR A 886 44.21 13.82 -1.50
C THR A 886 43.27 13.11 -2.45
N ILE A 887 43.59 13.13 -3.74
CA ILE A 887 42.89 12.31 -4.74
C ILE A 887 42.89 10.82 -4.37
N ASN A 888 43.98 10.36 -3.73
CA ASN A 888 44.08 8.98 -3.26
C ASN A 888 43.13 8.70 -2.09
N ASP A 889 42.86 9.66 -1.21
CA ASP A 889 41.86 9.50 -0.15
C ASP A 889 40.44 9.42 -0.74
N LEU A 890 40.15 10.21 -1.78
CA LEU A 890 38.87 10.18 -2.50
C LEU A 890 38.68 8.86 -3.26
N ASN A 891 39.69 8.41 -4.01
CA ASN A 891 39.67 7.11 -4.72
C ASN A 891 39.56 5.94 -3.73
N THR A 892 40.27 6.00 -2.60
CA THR A 892 40.20 4.97 -1.55
C THR A 892 38.81 4.93 -0.88
N ALA A 893 38.16 6.09 -0.70
CA ALA A 893 36.81 6.16 -0.15
C ALA A 893 35.74 5.69 -1.16
N ALA A 894 35.92 6.00 -2.45
CA ALA A 894 35.03 5.61 -3.53
C ALA A 894 35.17 4.13 -3.95
N GLY A 895 36.32 3.51 -3.68
CA GLY A 895 36.58 2.10 -4.01
C GLY A 895 36.93 1.84 -5.49
N GLU A 896 37.20 2.88 -6.28
CA GLU A 896 37.67 2.83 -7.68
C GLU A 896 38.60 4.01 -8.03
N ASP A 897 39.44 3.85 -9.05
CA ASP A 897 40.24 4.92 -9.65
C ASP A 897 39.39 5.67 -10.68
N ILE A 898 38.62 6.66 -10.22
CA ILE A 898 37.62 7.36 -11.06
C ILE A 898 37.88 8.85 -11.20
N ALA A 899 38.83 9.43 -10.45
CA ALA A 899 39.08 10.87 -10.47
C ALA A 899 40.39 11.23 -11.18
N TYR A 900 40.30 12.09 -12.20
CA TYR A 900 41.46 12.76 -12.78
C TYR A 900 42.02 13.78 -11.77
N SER A 901 43.33 13.75 -11.54
CA SER A 901 44.00 14.64 -10.56
C SER A 901 43.74 16.13 -10.77
N ASP A 902 43.37 16.51 -11.99
CA ASP A 902 43.20 17.88 -12.44
C ASP A 902 41.93 18.54 -11.84
N TYR A 903 40.97 17.76 -11.32
CA TYR A 903 39.73 18.25 -10.71
C TYR A 903 39.74 18.23 -9.17
N LEU A 904 40.88 17.92 -8.54
CA LEU A 904 40.97 17.81 -7.08
C LEU A 904 40.53 19.10 -6.35
N SER A 905 40.78 20.27 -6.94
CA SER A 905 40.35 21.56 -6.37
C SER A 905 38.84 21.73 -6.38
N ASP A 906 38.18 21.23 -7.41
CA ASP A 906 36.73 21.35 -7.59
C ASP A 906 36.01 20.44 -6.61
N TYR A 907 36.47 19.19 -6.47
CA TYR A 907 35.97 18.25 -5.46
C TYR A 907 36.20 18.74 -4.02
N GLN A 908 37.35 19.34 -3.73
CA GLN A 908 37.62 19.96 -2.42
C GLN A 908 36.69 21.16 -2.18
N GLY A 909 36.41 21.95 -3.22
CA GLY A 909 35.49 23.08 -3.18
C GLY A 909 34.04 22.66 -2.95
N GLU A 910 33.58 21.62 -3.62
CA GLU A 910 32.26 21.03 -3.42
C GLU A 910 32.12 20.39 -2.05
N LEU A 911 33.14 19.68 -1.57
CA LEU A 911 33.14 19.12 -0.21
C LEU A 911 33.02 20.22 0.85
N LEU A 912 33.66 21.38 0.65
CA LEU A 912 33.50 22.56 1.52
C LEU A 912 32.08 23.14 1.44
N ARG A 913 31.51 23.27 0.23
CA ARG A 913 30.14 23.73 0.02
C ARG A 913 29.13 22.77 0.66
N TYR A 914 29.30 21.46 0.48
CA TYR A 914 28.49 20.40 1.05
C TYR A 914 28.51 20.44 2.59
N LYS A 915 29.70 20.57 3.19
CA LYS A 915 29.83 20.67 4.66
C LYS A 915 29.27 21.96 5.24
N SER A 916 29.31 23.07 4.50
CA SER A 916 28.70 24.34 4.90
C SER A 916 27.16 24.33 4.92
N ARG A 917 26.52 23.32 4.31
CA ARG A 917 25.05 23.16 4.21
C ARG A 917 24.45 22.13 5.21
N SER A 918 25.24 21.53 6.09
CA SER A 918 24.97 20.17 6.61
C SER A 918 23.74 19.94 7.52
N THR A 919 22.82 19.08 7.05
CA THR A 919 22.05 18.08 7.83
C THR A 919 22.26 16.66 7.29
N LEU A 920 23.49 16.26 6.99
CA LEU A 920 23.80 14.93 6.47
C LEU A 920 25.13 14.44 7.06
N ASN A 921 25.02 13.67 8.16
CA ASN A 921 26.14 13.31 9.04
C ASN A 921 26.48 11.81 9.04
N THR A 922 25.80 11.01 8.22
CA THR A 922 25.95 9.55 8.20
C THR A 922 27.02 9.11 7.21
N ALA A 923 27.51 7.88 7.37
CA ALA A 923 28.45 7.29 6.41
C ALA A 923 27.82 7.12 5.02
N ASP A 924 26.51 6.86 4.98
CA ASP A 924 25.73 6.71 3.75
C ASP A 924 25.57 8.04 3.01
N ASP A 925 25.40 9.17 3.72
CA ASP A 925 25.31 10.49 3.09
C ASP A 925 26.63 10.92 2.43
N ILE A 926 27.76 10.52 3.02
CA ILE A 926 29.09 10.79 2.48
C ILE A 926 29.37 9.86 1.29
N ALA A 927 28.96 8.59 1.37
CA ALA A 927 29.04 7.68 0.23
C ALA A 927 28.14 8.13 -0.94
N LYS A 928 26.97 8.69 -0.65
CA LYS A 928 26.05 9.29 -1.63
C LYS A 928 26.66 10.54 -2.26
N PHE A 929 27.20 11.47 -1.46
CA PHE A 929 27.96 12.62 -1.96
C PHE A 929 29.13 12.22 -2.86
N ILE A 930 29.91 11.20 -2.46
CA ILE A 930 31.04 10.70 -3.26
C ILE A 930 30.55 10.12 -4.59
N ASN A 931 29.45 9.36 -4.60
CA ASN A 931 28.89 8.80 -5.84
C ASN A 931 28.21 9.84 -6.75
N GLU A 932 27.58 10.87 -6.17
CA GLU A 932 26.86 11.93 -6.89
C GLU A 932 27.77 13.05 -7.39
N SER A 933 28.89 13.32 -6.71
CA SER A 933 29.83 14.37 -7.14
C SER A 933 30.88 13.84 -8.12
N ILE A 934 31.16 12.52 -8.11
CA ILE A 934 32.15 11.88 -9.01
C ILE A 934 31.51 11.42 -10.34
N ARG A 935 30.20 11.15 -10.37
CA ARG A 935 29.45 10.99 -11.63
C ARG A 935 29.16 12.34 -12.24
#